data_AF-A0A257JN76-F1
#
_entry.id   AF-A0A257JN76-F1
#
_cell.length_a   1.000
_cell.length_b   1.000
_cell.length_c   1.000
_cell.angle_alpha   90.00
_cell.angle_beta   90.00
_cell.angle_gamma   90.00
#
_symmetry.space_group_name_H-M   'P 1'
#
loop_
_entity.id
_entity.type
_entity.pdbx_description
1 polymer ?
#
loop_
_entity_poly.entity_id
_entity_poly.type
_entity_poly.pdbx_seq_one_letter_code
_entity_poly.pdbx_strand_id
1 'polypeptide(L)'
;FIMSNAETPPPFEGEAKASTTANSPAKDGKGADDDGSGTTKKMINGPAPIGAPKIQVDVFEAKEFTRLRLSRVGNQFPLPAHGYARRGDRLAIAIPGKFAFDTAAIRNRPPERIMDAARYNSDTDSSFLLDVAPGSVVRHSRDGNAILIDILPEGANPDTIQALQDEAGGKIGSPAPKSVAGKEASQEAAQEAAKAGKADAAAPKPDAMSEEAKASELDAQALLAQRPDPAPTGRVRMSSAMVGKEMQLEFEFEAPAPAAVYRRGDSIYVLFATAADVDVGRVQSGKFVTRIEKVRGEGVSGIRIVAPPEVQATPTPIGSKWKLVLSPQKQVSGRSIGLVREQALDGTSRVKALVPDGAATGMITDPAVGDTLLVGLALGPISNLGAQRSYLEAVLPETFHGLVVVPRTDDFELRRDVDGFVLVRPQGMALSGLAAEDESSAGPAAAPGFIDFKSWQLGPKADFTNNLNKLRRKAAIELGDTNNKITARVDLARFLISWDLGAEASGVIRQLRSDVPALERSPDLLALEGIATLMGGHGKAALELLSEPEVAEDPSAQLWAGLAAQMSGNSSEARVRFERGKTALQNFEPEYRARFNIANGNAALELGDGGLAMMTANSAQREAQNGLTQLQAALLAARAMGATGRVNEALVALTKLATAPDREIAARAAYEKANLGESSGKIQPIESIKALDALRYTWRGDDLELDILRRLGGLYIQAGDIRSGLTTMASASTLRPDLPAARRLRDDLFQQFKYLFLEGGADGMDPIQALALFYDFRNLAPIGPDGDRMVRGLAERLVALDLLPQATQLLQHQVDKRLEGFSKAQVATDLAALYLMDRRPEEALRAIWNSRVSLLPEPLNEQRRLIEAASLAELGRKDHALETIEFDDSPDAARVRTEIYMRAGDWPNAAANARASLPAAQPNLSPEDAGEVLRVAVAQAMAREDGFNRGLVRTHGAAMSKSAFAEAFKVVTDSAIPSNASLQSAVKIATGGSPYDGLMRRLRDRLNRIEAPTEADTAQAARAIGPTDGNPNGRLSAALLSVLPKALQPEPAEKEAAPLLPDVRPSLPPQRSPTVASAPQRGPARPANAASKTAQNQAKAPSRPSARSGVDAPRDPPPAPVVGR
;
A
#
# COMPACT_ATOMS: atom_id res chain seq x y z
N PHE A 1 -33.32 44.92 -19.23
CA PHE A 1 -34.55 45.52 -18.66
C PHE A 1 -34.17 46.72 -17.82
N ILE A 2 -34.94 47.80 -17.89
CA ILE A 2 -34.80 48.94 -16.98
C ILE A 2 -35.70 48.63 -15.78
N MET A 3 -35.14 48.52 -14.58
CA MET A 3 -35.94 48.55 -13.35
C MET A 3 -36.09 50.00 -12.91
N SER A 4 -37.20 50.62 -13.33
CA SER A 4 -37.73 51.79 -12.64
C SER A 4 -38.11 51.40 -11.21
N ASN A 5 -37.86 52.31 -10.26
CA ASN A 5 -38.26 52.21 -8.85
C ASN A 5 -37.45 51.20 -7.99
N ALA A 6 -36.13 51.11 -8.20
CA ALA A 6 -35.24 50.92 -7.06
C ALA A 6 -35.07 52.28 -6.37
N GLU A 7 -35.66 52.46 -5.18
CA GLU A 7 -35.37 53.64 -4.37
C GLU A 7 -33.90 53.65 -3.94
N THR A 8 -33.30 54.83 -3.86
CA THR A 8 -31.96 54.97 -3.28
C THR A 8 -31.95 54.47 -1.83
N PRO A 9 -30.86 53.81 -1.36
CA PRO A 9 -30.78 53.32 0.01
C PRO A 9 -31.01 54.48 0.99
N PRO A 10 -31.85 54.28 2.03
CA PRO A 10 -32.37 55.37 2.85
C PRO A 10 -31.23 56.17 3.50
N PRO A 11 -31.35 57.51 3.59
CA PRO A 11 -30.31 58.35 4.15
C PRO A 11 -30.06 58.01 5.63
N PHE A 12 -28.79 58.07 6.02
CA PHE A 12 -28.36 57.92 7.40
C PHE A 12 -28.81 59.14 8.21
N GLU A 13 -29.31 58.94 9.44
CA GLU A 13 -29.53 60.02 10.40
C GLU A 13 -28.18 60.59 10.88
N GLY A 14 -27.60 61.49 10.07
CA GLY A 14 -26.31 62.11 10.35
C GLY A 14 -25.65 62.89 9.20
N GLU A 15 -26.16 62.86 7.96
CA GLU A 15 -25.59 63.69 6.88
C GLU A 15 -25.93 65.19 7.05
N ALA A 16 -24.90 66.02 7.22
CA ALA A 16 -25.05 67.46 7.39
C ALA A 16 -25.43 68.16 6.06
N LYS A 17 -26.41 69.06 6.11
CA LYS A 17 -26.81 69.88 4.96
C LYS A 17 -25.77 70.96 4.67
N ALA A 18 -25.22 70.97 3.46
CA ALA A 18 -24.25 71.97 3.04
C ALA A 18 -24.86 73.37 2.90
N SER A 19 -24.22 74.38 3.50
CA SER A 19 -24.52 75.81 3.31
C SER A 19 -23.24 76.56 2.94
N THR A 20 -23.31 77.39 1.89
CA THR A 20 -22.15 78.09 1.31
C THR A 20 -21.76 79.37 2.05
N THR A 21 -20.48 79.56 2.34
CA THR A 21 -19.71 80.82 2.10
C THR A 21 -18.23 80.61 2.49
N ALA A 22 -17.34 81.55 2.15
CA ALA A 22 -15.89 81.40 2.31
C ALA A 22 -15.23 82.64 2.96
N ASN A 23 -14.22 82.41 3.81
CA ASN A 23 -12.97 83.18 3.78
C ASN A 23 -11.83 82.58 4.64
N SER A 24 -10.61 83.03 4.34
CA SER A 24 -9.30 82.74 4.94
C SER A 24 -9.02 83.50 6.27
N PRO A 25 -7.90 83.30 6.99
CA PRO A 25 -7.13 82.06 7.26
C PRO A 25 -6.52 81.92 8.70
N ALA A 26 -5.97 80.72 8.99
CA ALA A 26 -4.75 80.45 9.78
C ALA A 26 -4.70 80.48 11.35
N LYS A 27 -3.85 79.56 11.85
CA LYS A 27 -3.12 79.45 13.14
C LYS A 27 -3.76 78.87 14.42
N ASP A 28 -3.25 77.67 14.73
CA ASP A 28 -2.54 77.30 15.98
C ASP A 28 -3.22 77.55 17.34
N GLY A 29 -3.90 76.53 17.86
CA GLY A 29 -4.37 76.46 19.26
C GLY A 29 -4.30 75.03 19.81
N LYS A 30 -3.70 74.85 21.00
CA LYS A 30 -3.51 73.55 21.67
C LYS A 30 -4.82 72.77 21.82
N GLY A 31 -4.79 71.46 21.53
CA GLY A 31 -5.90 70.56 21.82
C GLY A 31 -5.90 70.05 23.26
N ALA A 32 -7.12 69.84 23.77
CA ALA A 32 -7.49 68.83 24.75
C ALA A 32 -8.97 68.47 24.49
N ASP A 33 -9.33 67.21 24.74
CA ASP A 33 -10.68 66.69 25.00
C ASP A 33 -11.81 67.01 23.99
N ASP A 34 -12.08 66.05 23.09
CA ASP A 34 -13.44 65.72 22.63
C ASP A 34 -13.56 64.19 22.44
N ASP A 35 -14.76 63.64 22.59
CA ASP A 35 -14.99 62.21 22.85
C ASP A 35 -14.95 61.35 21.57
N GLY A 36 -13.74 60.91 21.21
CA GLY A 36 -13.46 60.16 19.97
C GLY A 36 -13.90 58.69 19.93
N SER A 37 -14.72 58.19 20.86
CA SER A 37 -15.13 56.77 20.90
C SER A 37 -16.24 56.43 19.91
N GLY A 38 -16.00 56.70 18.62
CA GLY A 38 -16.90 56.44 17.50
C GLY A 38 -17.07 54.95 17.18
N THR A 39 -17.64 54.17 18.10
CA THR A 39 -18.09 52.81 17.80
C THR A 39 -19.15 52.87 16.71
N THR A 40 -18.85 52.33 15.52
CA THR A 40 -19.83 52.21 14.44
C THR A 40 -21.04 51.44 14.93
N LYS A 41 -22.20 52.12 14.92
CA LYS A 41 -23.44 51.60 15.50
C LYS A 41 -23.90 50.39 14.68
N LYS A 42 -23.70 49.19 15.25
CA LYS A 42 -23.97 47.90 14.57
C LYS A 42 -25.32 47.86 13.87
N MET A 43 -25.34 47.20 12.72
CA MET A 43 -26.52 47.09 11.87
C MET A 43 -27.61 46.28 12.58
N ILE A 44 -28.83 46.83 12.59
CA ILE A 44 -30.03 46.13 13.06
C ILE A 44 -30.35 45.06 12.03
N ASN A 45 -30.23 43.79 12.43
CA ASN A 45 -30.59 42.66 11.59
C ASN A 45 -32.12 42.53 11.54
N GLY A 46 -32.73 42.68 10.37
CA GLY A 46 -34.18 42.56 10.22
C GLY A 46 -34.69 41.15 10.57
N PRO A 47 -35.98 41.00 10.91
CA PRO A 47 -36.56 39.67 11.10
C PRO A 47 -36.52 38.87 9.79
N ALA A 48 -36.13 37.60 9.88
CA ALA A 48 -36.20 36.68 8.74
C ALA A 48 -37.69 36.47 8.34
N PRO A 49 -38.06 36.52 7.04
CA PRO A 49 -39.45 36.37 6.66
C PRO A 49 -39.92 34.92 6.87
N ILE A 50 -41.02 34.75 7.63
CA ILE A 50 -41.53 33.44 8.02
C ILE A 50 -41.87 32.61 6.77
N GLY A 51 -41.24 31.43 6.63
CA GLY A 51 -41.45 30.52 5.51
C GLY A 51 -40.75 30.91 4.19
N ALA A 52 -39.94 31.96 4.17
CA ALA A 52 -39.15 32.31 2.97
C ALA A 52 -37.97 31.35 2.74
N PRO A 53 -37.49 31.18 1.49
CA PRO A 53 -36.31 30.37 1.22
C PRO A 53 -35.06 30.92 1.90
N LYS A 54 -34.32 30.03 2.57
CA LYS A 54 -33.03 30.33 3.21
C LYS A 54 -31.94 30.56 2.15
N ILE A 55 -31.17 31.63 2.29
CA ILE A 55 -29.93 31.91 1.55
C ILE A 55 -28.77 31.79 2.54
N GLN A 56 -27.96 30.75 2.34
CA GLN A 56 -26.72 30.52 3.06
C GLN A 56 -25.64 31.45 2.52
N VAL A 57 -24.77 31.93 3.42
CA VAL A 57 -23.68 32.85 3.09
C VAL A 57 -22.37 32.21 3.52
N ASP A 58 -21.76 31.44 2.62
CA ASP A 58 -20.45 30.83 2.90
C ASP A 58 -19.37 31.91 2.87
N VAL A 59 -18.54 31.94 3.91
CA VAL A 59 -17.40 32.86 4.03
C VAL A 59 -16.10 32.10 3.69
N PHE A 60 -15.30 32.65 2.79
CA PHE A 60 -13.96 32.20 2.49
C PHE A 60 -12.96 33.33 2.77
N GLU A 61 -12.13 33.14 3.79
CA GLU A 61 -11.05 34.07 4.15
C GLU A 61 -9.73 33.61 3.52
N ALA A 62 -9.14 34.45 2.68
CA ALA A 62 -7.76 34.30 2.21
C ALA A 62 -6.94 35.55 2.56
N LYS A 63 -5.62 35.37 2.63
CA LYS A 63 -4.68 36.44 3.01
C LYS A 63 -4.84 37.72 2.16
N GLU A 64 -5.22 37.59 0.89
CA GLU A 64 -5.31 38.70 -0.06
C GLU A 64 -6.74 39.12 -0.43
N PHE A 65 -7.76 38.31 -0.11
CA PHE A 65 -9.16 38.63 -0.36
C PHE A 65 -10.11 37.88 0.57
N THR A 66 -11.29 38.47 0.78
CA THR A 66 -12.39 37.83 1.51
C THR A 66 -13.55 37.63 0.53
N ARG A 67 -13.96 36.39 0.32
CA ARG A 67 -15.05 36.01 -0.58
C ARG A 67 -16.29 35.59 0.19
N LEU A 68 -17.43 36.16 -0.16
CA LEU A 68 -18.75 35.70 0.28
C LEU A 68 -19.45 34.99 -0.88
N ARG A 69 -20.00 33.81 -0.62
CA ARG A 69 -20.82 33.04 -1.57
C ARG A 69 -22.24 32.93 -1.05
N LEU A 70 -23.16 33.69 -1.65
CA LEU A 70 -24.58 33.65 -1.33
C LEU A 70 -25.24 32.58 -2.21
N SER A 71 -25.73 31.51 -1.60
CA SER A 71 -26.39 30.39 -2.30
C SER A 71 -27.69 29.99 -1.60
N ARG A 72 -28.63 29.40 -2.33
CA ARG A 72 -29.91 28.96 -1.75
C ARG A 72 -29.76 27.59 -1.09
N VAL A 73 -30.28 27.44 0.13
CA VAL A 73 -30.29 26.14 0.83
C VAL A 73 -31.23 25.17 0.11
N GLY A 74 -30.68 24.04 -0.33
CA GLY A 74 -31.41 23.01 -1.06
C GLY A 74 -31.50 23.25 -2.58
N ASN A 75 -31.70 22.17 -3.32
CA ASN A 75 -31.43 22.09 -4.76
C ASN A 75 -32.52 22.72 -5.66
N GLN A 76 -33.06 23.89 -5.31
CA GLN A 76 -34.27 24.49 -5.91
C GLN A 76 -34.04 25.83 -6.62
N PHE A 77 -33.96 25.79 -7.95
CA PHE A 77 -34.05 26.93 -8.89
C PHE A 77 -32.93 28.00 -8.80
N PRO A 78 -32.66 28.72 -9.91
CA PRO A 78 -31.71 29.83 -9.89
C PRO A 78 -32.17 30.97 -8.97
N LEU A 79 -31.24 31.56 -8.21
CA LEU A 79 -31.43 32.87 -7.58
C LEU A 79 -31.85 33.91 -8.65
N PRO A 80 -32.80 34.82 -8.35
CA PRO A 80 -33.18 35.90 -9.26
C PRO A 80 -32.02 36.75 -9.77
N ALA A 81 -32.29 37.63 -10.75
CA ALA A 81 -31.35 38.70 -11.07
C ALA A 81 -31.27 39.66 -9.87
N HIS A 82 -30.08 39.89 -9.34
CA HIS A 82 -29.86 40.78 -8.19
C HIS A 82 -29.49 42.19 -8.64
N GLY A 83 -29.89 43.19 -7.86
CA GLY A 83 -29.35 44.54 -7.92
C GLY A 83 -28.15 44.67 -6.97
N TYR A 84 -27.12 45.41 -7.38
CA TYR A 84 -25.96 45.75 -6.57
C TYR A 84 -25.87 47.28 -6.44
N ALA A 85 -25.71 47.78 -5.22
CA ALA A 85 -25.50 49.20 -4.94
C ALA A 85 -24.46 49.39 -3.82
N ARG A 86 -23.53 50.35 -3.99
CA ARG A 86 -22.56 50.74 -2.95
C ARG A 86 -22.63 52.24 -2.72
N ARG A 87 -22.62 52.67 -1.46
CA ARG A 87 -22.55 54.09 -1.03
C ARG A 87 -21.52 54.22 0.08
N GLY A 88 -20.37 54.82 -0.24
CA GLY A 88 -19.19 54.76 0.64
C GLY A 88 -18.79 53.31 0.88
N ASP A 89 -18.60 52.93 2.14
CA ASP A 89 -18.23 51.57 2.54
C ASP A 89 -19.41 50.64 2.86
N ARG A 90 -20.65 51.10 2.65
CA ARG A 90 -21.84 50.27 2.73
C ARG A 90 -22.21 49.69 1.36
N LEU A 91 -22.31 48.37 1.31
CA LEU A 91 -22.82 47.56 0.20
C LEU A 91 -24.26 47.13 0.48
N ALA A 92 -25.09 47.11 -0.56
CA ALA A 92 -26.41 46.50 -0.59
C ALA A 92 -26.56 45.61 -1.83
N ILE A 93 -27.01 44.37 -1.63
CA ILE A 93 -27.38 43.43 -2.70
C ILE A 93 -28.85 43.08 -2.53
N ALA A 94 -29.68 43.58 -3.44
CA ALA A 94 -31.12 43.39 -3.44
C ALA A 94 -31.50 42.21 -4.36
N ILE A 95 -32.30 41.28 -3.84
CA ILE A 95 -32.82 40.13 -4.59
C ILE A 95 -34.35 40.23 -4.62
N PRO A 96 -34.98 40.27 -5.81
CA PRO A 96 -36.43 40.37 -5.93
C PRO A 96 -37.18 39.19 -5.29
N GLY A 97 -38.12 39.49 -4.39
CA GLY A 97 -38.85 38.50 -3.57
C GLY A 97 -38.37 38.38 -2.12
N LYS A 98 -39.07 37.55 -1.33
CA LYS A 98 -38.78 37.28 0.09
C LYS A 98 -37.75 36.17 0.28
N PHE A 99 -36.66 36.45 0.99
CA PHE A 99 -35.59 35.50 1.32
C PHE A 99 -35.07 35.73 2.74
N ALA A 100 -34.53 34.67 3.36
CA ALA A 100 -33.89 34.74 4.67
C ALA A 100 -32.38 34.54 4.52
N PHE A 101 -31.60 35.62 4.58
CA PHE A 101 -30.13 35.54 4.54
C PHE A 101 -29.56 35.11 5.89
N ASP A 102 -28.64 34.15 5.86
CA ASP A 102 -27.78 33.83 7.00
C ASP A 102 -26.71 34.92 7.18
N THR A 103 -26.75 35.57 8.34
CA THR A 103 -25.77 36.59 8.74
C THR A 103 -24.92 36.14 9.93
N ALA A 104 -25.21 34.97 10.51
CA ALA A 104 -24.75 34.58 11.85
C ALA A 104 -23.23 34.47 11.93
N ALA A 105 -22.63 33.75 10.97
CA ALA A 105 -21.18 33.57 10.89
C ALA A 105 -20.44 34.91 10.85
N ILE A 106 -20.95 35.88 10.08
CA ILE A 106 -20.35 37.21 9.89
C ILE A 106 -20.56 38.11 11.11
N ARG A 107 -21.77 38.11 11.71
CA ARG A 107 -22.09 39.02 12.82
C ARG A 107 -21.48 38.58 14.16
N ASN A 108 -21.30 37.27 14.34
CA ASN A 108 -20.62 36.69 15.51
C ASN A 108 -19.09 36.86 15.45
N ARG A 109 -18.49 36.77 14.26
CA ARG A 109 -17.07 37.06 14.01
C ARG A 109 -16.92 37.72 12.64
N PRO A 110 -16.82 39.06 12.56
CA PRO A 110 -16.59 39.77 11.31
C PRO A 110 -15.33 39.22 10.61
N PRO A 111 -15.44 38.73 9.37
CA PRO A 111 -14.28 38.27 8.60
C PRO A 111 -13.33 39.43 8.27
N GLU A 112 -12.10 39.12 7.85
CA GLU A 112 -11.15 40.16 7.46
C GLU A 112 -11.77 41.10 6.40
N ARG A 113 -11.61 42.41 6.57
CA ARG A 113 -12.16 43.47 5.68
C ARG A 113 -13.69 43.63 5.68
N ILE A 114 -14.41 42.91 6.55
CA ILE A 114 -15.84 43.12 6.83
C ILE A 114 -16.00 43.67 8.25
N MET A 115 -16.87 44.66 8.44
CA MET A 115 -17.12 45.30 9.73
C MET A 115 -18.42 44.82 10.38
N ASP A 116 -19.51 44.72 9.61
CA ASP A 116 -20.80 44.16 10.05
C ASP A 116 -21.66 43.72 8.86
N ALA A 117 -22.73 42.98 9.13
CA ALA A 117 -23.74 42.59 8.14
C ALA A 117 -25.16 42.70 8.71
N ALA A 118 -26.17 42.81 7.84
CA ALA A 118 -27.57 42.68 8.20
C ALA A 118 -28.44 42.31 7.00
N ARG A 119 -29.54 41.59 7.24
CA ARG A 119 -30.66 41.48 6.28
C ARG A 119 -31.65 42.63 6.46
N TYR A 120 -32.14 43.16 5.35
CA TYR A 120 -33.19 44.18 5.29
C TYR A 120 -34.26 43.74 4.29
N ASN A 121 -35.53 43.78 4.69
CA ASN A 121 -36.63 43.27 3.88
C ASN A 121 -37.65 44.40 3.61
N SER A 122 -37.88 44.73 2.34
CA SER A 122 -39.00 45.60 1.93
C SER A 122 -40.29 44.76 1.77
N ASP A 123 -41.40 45.37 1.38
CA ASP A 123 -42.65 44.65 1.14
C ASP A 123 -42.56 43.65 -0.02
N THR A 124 -41.74 43.93 -1.03
CA THR A 124 -41.54 43.07 -2.22
C THR A 124 -40.26 42.25 -2.19
N ASP A 125 -39.16 42.81 -1.66
CA ASP A 125 -37.79 42.36 -1.95
C ASP A 125 -36.93 42.20 -0.70
N SER A 126 -35.82 41.46 -0.82
CA SER A 126 -34.90 41.18 0.30
C SER A 126 -33.49 41.61 -0.05
N SER A 127 -32.86 42.37 0.84
CA SER A 127 -31.53 42.94 0.66
C SER A 127 -30.55 42.41 1.71
N PHE A 128 -29.40 41.94 1.25
CA PHE A 128 -28.23 41.69 2.09
C PHE A 128 -27.39 42.97 2.15
N LEU A 129 -27.18 43.48 3.36
CA LEU A 129 -26.39 44.68 3.63
C LEU A 129 -25.07 44.28 4.29
N LEU A 130 -23.98 44.95 3.89
CA LEU A 130 -22.63 44.67 4.37
C LEU A 130 -21.86 45.99 4.52
N ASP A 131 -21.26 46.22 5.67
CA ASP A 131 -20.29 47.29 5.88
C ASP A 131 -18.88 46.70 5.72
N VAL A 132 -18.11 47.18 4.74
CA VAL A 132 -16.73 46.75 4.50
C VAL A 132 -15.73 47.72 5.14
N ALA A 133 -14.47 47.31 5.27
CA ALA A 133 -13.40 48.20 5.73
C ALA A 133 -13.17 49.33 4.70
N PRO A 134 -12.92 50.58 5.15
CA PRO A 134 -12.63 51.71 4.25
C PRO A 134 -11.50 51.41 3.26
N GLY A 135 -11.66 51.91 2.02
CA GLY A 135 -10.71 51.66 0.92
C GLY A 135 -10.84 50.29 0.23
N SER A 136 -11.62 49.35 0.79
CA SER A 136 -11.76 48.01 0.19
C SER A 136 -12.32 48.05 -1.23
N VAL A 137 -11.67 47.36 -2.16
CA VAL A 137 -12.15 47.13 -3.53
C VAL A 137 -13.14 45.98 -3.48
N VAL A 138 -14.39 46.23 -3.87
CA VAL A 138 -15.46 45.22 -3.87
C VAL A 138 -15.84 44.87 -5.30
N ARG A 139 -15.87 43.58 -5.61
CA ARG A 139 -16.29 43.00 -6.89
C ARG A 139 -17.47 42.07 -6.64
N HIS A 140 -18.35 41.91 -7.62
CA HIS A 140 -19.40 40.89 -7.58
C HIS A 140 -19.43 40.12 -8.90
N SER A 141 -19.76 38.84 -8.83
CA SER A 141 -19.95 37.96 -9.99
C SER A 141 -21.02 36.89 -9.71
N ARG A 142 -21.30 36.03 -10.69
CA ARG A 142 -22.32 34.98 -10.58
C ARG A 142 -21.78 33.64 -11.07
N ASP A 143 -21.35 32.81 -10.12
CA ASP A 143 -21.06 31.39 -10.34
C ASP A 143 -22.37 30.58 -10.34
N GLY A 144 -22.94 30.36 -11.53
CA GLY A 144 -24.14 29.53 -11.72
C GLY A 144 -25.36 29.96 -10.88
N ASN A 145 -25.56 29.28 -9.74
CA ASN A 145 -26.63 29.55 -8.77
C ASN A 145 -26.17 30.29 -7.49
N ALA A 146 -24.91 30.72 -7.43
CA ALA A 146 -24.39 31.55 -6.35
C ALA A 146 -24.14 32.98 -6.83
N ILE A 147 -24.22 33.93 -5.90
CA ILE A 147 -23.68 35.28 -6.06
C ILE A 147 -22.37 35.30 -5.28
N LEU A 148 -21.28 35.67 -5.95
CA LEU A 148 -19.97 35.85 -5.33
C LEU A 148 -19.72 37.34 -5.07
N ILE A 149 -19.15 37.66 -3.92
CA ILE A 149 -18.73 39.00 -3.53
C ILE A 149 -17.28 38.90 -3.07
N ASP A 150 -16.35 39.51 -3.82
CA ASP A 150 -14.92 39.50 -3.52
C ASP A 150 -14.50 40.86 -2.98
N ILE A 151 -13.92 40.86 -1.77
CA ILE A 151 -13.54 42.05 -1.01
C ILE A 151 -12.03 42.03 -0.84
N LEU A 152 -11.35 42.94 -1.53
CA LEU A 152 -9.90 43.04 -1.62
C LEU A 152 -9.40 44.33 -0.93
N PRO A 153 -8.17 44.35 -0.40
CA PRO A 153 -7.56 45.58 0.11
C PRO A 153 -7.29 46.58 -1.02
N GLU A 154 -7.12 47.85 -0.65
CA GLU A 154 -6.62 48.87 -1.58
C GLU A 154 -5.20 48.50 -2.03
N GLY A 155 -4.95 48.50 -3.36
CA GLY A 155 -3.67 48.09 -3.93
C GLY A 155 -3.43 46.57 -3.99
N ALA A 156 -4.48 45.74 -3.97
CA ALA A 156 -4.36 44.28 -4.14
C ALA A 156 -3.60 43.86 -5.41
N ASN A 157 -2.92 42.70 -5.34
CA ASN A 157 -2.04 42.18 -6.39
C ASN A 157 -2.77 42.01 -7.74
N PRO A 158 -2.26 42.58 -8.86
CA PRO A 158 -2.81 42.36 -10.20
C PRO A 158 -3.01 40.90 -10.60
N ASP A 159 -2.10 39.99 -10.20
CA ASP A 159 -2.22 38.56 -10.54
C ASP A 159 -3.41 37.92 -9.82
N THR A 160 -3.63 38.29 -8.54
CA THR A 160 -4.77 37.85 -7.75
C THR A 160 -6.08 38.45 -8.28
N ILE A 161 -6.05 39.72 -8.71
CA ILE A 161 -7.17 40.40 -9.40
C ILE A 161 -7.52 39.70 -10.72
N GLN A 162 -6.52 39.21 -11.47
CA GLN A 162 -6.69 38.51 -12.74
C GLN A 162 -7.20 37.07 -12.55
N ALA A 163 -6.62 36.30 -11.62
CA ALA A 163 -7.08 34.95 -11.30
C ALA A 163 -8.56 34.92 -10.87
N LEU A 164 -8.97 35.88 -10.03
CA LEU A 164 -10.38 36.06 -9.63
C LEU A 164 -11.29 36.54 -10.78
N GLN A 165 -10.75 37.11 -11.87
CA GLN A 165 -11.51 37.42 -13.09
C GLN A 165 -11.70 36.21 -13.99
N ASP A 166 -10.65 35.41 -14.16
CA ASP A 166 -10.68 34.23 -15.03
C ASP A 166 -11.59 33.13 -14.44
N GLU A 167 -11.61 33.00 -13.12
CA GLU A 167 -12.56 32.18 -12.37
C GLU A 167 -14.01 32.70 -12.46
N ALA A 168 -14.22 34.02 -12.46
CA ALA A 168 -15.54 34.64 -12.35
C ALA A 168 -16.37 34.72 -13.64
N GLY A 169 -15.83 34.31 -14.80
CA GLY A 169 -16.56 34.23 -16.08
C GLY A 169 -17.01 35.60 -16.63
N GLY A 170 -16.13 36.28 -17.36
CA GLY A 170 -16.24 37.70 -17.72
C GLY A 170 -17.51 38.18 -18.44
N LYS A 171 -18.58 38.50 -17.68
CA LYS A 171 -19.68 39.40 -18.09
C LYS A 171 -20.26 40.22 -16.93
N ILE A 172 -19.78 41.46 -16.79
CA ILE A 172 -20.52 42.70 -16.47
C ILE A 172 -19.49 43.84 -16.56
N GLY A 173 -19.85 44.99 -17.15
CA GLY A 173 -18.88 46.04 -17.50
C GLY A 173 -19.16 47.39 -16.83
N SER A 174 -18.12 48.23 -16.75
CA SER A 174 -18.23 49.68 -16.57
C SER A 174 -17.56 50.40 -17.75
N PRO A 175 -18.04 51.57 -18.20
CA PRO A 175 -17.74 52.07 -19.55
C PRO A 175 -16.63 53.14 -19.67
N ALA A 176 -16.00 53.13 -20.86
CA ALA A 176 -15.28 54.23 -21.55
C ALA A 176 -13.87 54.66 -21.03
N PRO A 177 -13.01 55.33 -21.86
CA PRO A 177 -13.06 55.61 -23.31
C PRO A 177 -11.77 55.34 -24.16
N LYS A 178 -11.94 54.78 -25.37
CA LYS A 178 -11.23 55.00 -26.68
C LYS A 178 -9.69 55.29 -26.81
N SER A 179 -9.09 54.50 -27.74
CA SER A 179 -8.00 54.87 -28.70
C SER A 179 -6.54 54.92 -28.20
N VAL A 180 -5.47 54.71 -29.00
CA VAL A 180 -5.28 54.52 -30.47
C VAL A 180 -4.14 53.51 -30.78
N ALA A 181 -4.21 52.78 -31.91
CA ALA A 181 -3.10 52.19 -32.73
C ALA A 181 -2.03 51.25 -32.10
N GLY A 182 -1.50 50.22 -32.81
CA GLY A 182 -1.94 49.60 -34.08
C GLY A 182 -0.81 48.86 -34.86
N LYS A 183 -1.21 47.88 -35.71
CA LYS A 183 -0.41 47.17 -36.76
C LYS A 183 0.74 46.26 -36.27
N GLU A 184 1.17 45.19 -36.97
CA GLU A 184 0.73 44.43 -38.16
C GLU A 184 1.18 42.94 -37.96
N ALA A 185 0.43 41.89 -38.32
CA ALA A 185 0.34 41.21 -39.64
C ALA A 185 1.69 40.56 -40.11
N SER A 186 1.80 39.33 -40.65
CA SER A 186 0.82 38.42 -41.31
C SER A 186 1.30 36.93 -41.37
N GLN A 187 0.34 35.98 -41.50
CA GLN A 187 0.34 34.76 -42.37
C GLN A 187 1.41 33.62 -42.23
N GLU A 188 1.22 32.35 -42.67
CA GLU A 188 0.05 31.47 -42.98
C GLU A 188 0.50 30.01 -43.35
N ALA A 189 -0.40 29.01 -43.28
CA ALA A 189 -0.34 27.63 -43.87
C ALA A 189 0.73 26.59 -43.38
N ALA A 190 0.57 25.24 -43.47
CA ALA A 190 -0.60 24.32 -43.57
C ALA A 190 -0.18 22.81 -43.41
N GLN A 191 -1.17 21.88 -43.30
CA GLN A 191 -1.10 20.41 -43.63
C GLN A 191 -0.25 19.42 -42.77
N GLU A 192 -0.49 18.09 -42.64
CA GLU A 192 -1.72 17.23 -42.77
C GLU A 192 -1.57 15.79 -42.12
N ALA A 193 -2.70 15.14 -41.79
CA ALA A 193 -3.05 13.68 -41.86
C ALA A 193 -2.44 12.51 -40.99
N ALA A 194 -3.38 11.73 -40.37
CA ALA A 194 -3.50 10.23 -40.29
C ALA A 194 -2.51 9.30 -39.51
N LYS A 195 -2.83 8.04 -39.04
CA LYS A 195 -4.07 7.37 -38.49
C LYS A 195 -3.79 5.89 -38.00
N ALA A 196 -4.42 5.43 -36.88
CA ALA A 196 -4.64 4.01 -36.44
C ALA A 196 -3.40 3.09 -36.14
N GLY A 197 -3.48 1.89 -35.51
CA GLY A 197 -4.57 1.10 -34.89
C GLY A 197 -4.09 -0.24 -34.22
N LYS A 198 -4.91 -0.94 -33.42
CA LYS A 198 -4.60 -2.20 -32.64
C LYS A 198 -5.31 -3.47 -33.17
N ALA A 199 -4.87 -4.67 -32.74
CA ALA A 199 -5.70 -5.88 -32.50
C ALA A 199 -5.04 -6.85 -31.47
N ASP A 200 -5.75 -7.92 -31.03
CA ASP A 200 -5.45 -8.75 -29.84
C ASP A 200 -5.90 -10.24 -29.99
N ALA A 201 -5.71 -11.11 -28.97
CA ALA A 201 -5.80 -12.59 -29.03
C ALA A 201 -6.93 -13.28 -28.19
N ALA A 202 -7.04 -14.62 -28.26
CA ALA A 202 -7.95 -15.48 -27.43
C ALA A 202 -7.45 -16.96 -27.31
N ALA A 203 -7.98 -17.76 -26.37
CA ALA A 203 -7.50 -19.12 -26.01
C ALA A 203 -8.58 -20.08 -25.42
N PRO A 204 -8.31 -21.41 -25.25
CA PRO A 204 -9.13 -22.36 -24.46
C PRO A 204 -8.34 -23.20 -23.41
N LYS A 205 -8.98 -24.21 -22.79
CA LYS A 205 -8.47 -25.09 -21.69
C LYS A 205 -9.03 -26.56 -21.77
N PRO A 206 -8.63 -27.52 -20.88
CA PRO A 206 -8.43 -28.97 -21.17
C PRO A 206 -9.55 -29.91 -20.59
N ASP A 207 -9.45 -31.21 -20.24
CA ASP A 207 -8.35 -32.19 -19.92
C ASP A 207 -8.84 -33.65 -20.07
N ALA A 208 -8.02 -34.61 -20.59
CA ALA A 208 -8.21 -36.08 -20.42
C ALA A 208 -7.03 -36.96 -20.94
N MET A 209 -6.16 -37.46 -20.05
CA MET A 209 -4.99 -38.31 -20.43
C MET A 209 -5.29 -39.81 -20.53
N SER A 210 -4.75 -40.52 -21.55
CA SER A 210 -4.12 -41.87 -21.41
C SER A 210 -3.65 -42.56 -22.71
N GLU A 211 -4.18 -42.25 -23.90
CA GLU A 211 -3.64 -42.78 -25.18
C GLU A 211 -2.39 -42.01 -25.66
N GLU A 212 -2.14 -40.85 -25.06
CA GLU A 212 -1.13 -39.86 -25.44
C GLU A 212 0.32 -40.38 -25.33
N ALA A 213 0.57 -41.48 -24.59
CA ALA A 213 1.91 -42.03 -24.41
C ALA A 213 2.51 -42.72 -25.67
N LYS A 214 1.73 -42.90 -26.76
CA LYS A 214 2.25 -43.39 -28.05
C LYS A 214 1.75 -42.63 -29.28
N ALA A 215 0.63 -41.91 -29.19
CA ALA A 215 0.28 -40.92 -30.20
C ALA A 215 1.28 -39.74 -30.19
N SER A 216 1.65 -39.25 -29.00
CA SER A 216 2.47 -38.03 -28.84
C SER A 216 3.89 -38.12 -29.40
N GLU A 217 4.47 -39.30 -29.65
CA GLU A 217 5.77 -39.37 -30.36
C GLU A 217 5.66 -39.06 -31.85
N LEU A 218 4.54 -39.42 -32.51
CA LEU A 218 4.27 -38.98 -33.88
C LEU A 218 3.70 -37.55 -33.90
N ASP A 219 2.79 -37.22 -32.99
CA ASP A 219 2.17 -35.89 -32.96
C ASP A 219 3.15 -34.79 -32.53
N ALA A 220 4.15 -35.08 -31.68
CA ALA A 220 5.23 -34.13 -31.40
C ALA A 220 6.13 -33.89 -32.63
N GLN A 221 6.39 -34.92 -33.45
CA GLN A 221 7.10 -34.75 -34.71
C GLN A 221 6.27 -33.95 -35.74
N ALA A 222 4.94 -34.09 -35.71
CA ALA A 222 4.03 -33.28 -36.53
C ALA A 222 3.93 -31.81 -36.05
N LEU A 223 3.80 -31.56 -34.74
CA LEU A 223 3.70 -30.20 -34.18
C LEU A 223 5.00 -29.40 -34.30
N LEU A 224 6.17 -30.05 -34.33
CA LEU A 224 7.45 -29.38 -34.56
C LEU A 224 7.66 -28.90 -36.01
N ALA A 225 6.83 -29.35 -36.97
CA ALA A 225 7.13 -29.25 -38.41
C ALA A 225 6.61 -27.98 -39.11
N GLN A 226 5.55 -27.32 -38.65
CA GLN A 226 4.96 -26.18 -39.38
C GLN A 226 4.57 -24.99 -38.48
N ARG A 227 5.48 -24.01 -38.41
CA ARG A 227 5.16 -22.62 -38.02
C ARG A 227 4.76 -21.84 -39.28
N PRO A 228 3.73 -20.97 -39.24
CA PRO A 228 3.42 -20.10 -40.38
C PRO A 228 4.60 -19.17 -40.69
N ASP A 229 4.80 -18.89 -41.98
CA ASP A 229 5.87 -18.01 -42.48
C ASP A 229 5.76 -16.60 -41.85
N PRO A 230 6.84 -16.03 -41.29
CA PRO A 230 6.81 -14.71 -40.65
C PRO A 230 6.66 -13.52 -41.62
N ALA A 231 6.72 -13.74 -42.94
CA ALA A 231 6.45 -12.75 -43.98
C ALA A 231 5.51 -13.32 -45.06
N PRO A 232 4.22 -13.61 -44.73
CA PRO A 232 3.28 -14.28 -45.62
C PRO A 232 2.89 -13.45 -46.85
N THR A 233 3.11 -12.14 -46.83
CA THR A 233 3.01 -11.27 -48.02
C THR A 233 4.14 -11.48 -49.05
N GLY A 234 5.12 -12.33 -48.75
CA GLY A 234 6.17 -12.75 -49.69
C GLY A 234 7.31 -11.74 -49.87
N ARG A 235 7.35 -10.65 -49.09
CA ARG A 235 8.46 -9.68 -49.09
C ARG A 235 8.86 -9.25 -47.68
N VAL A 236 10.14 -9.31 -47.37
CA VAL A 236 10.73 -8.73 -46.14
C VAL A 236 11.29 -7.36 -46.48
N ARG A 237 10.84 -6.30 -45.80
CA ARG A 237 11.39 -4.96 -46.02
C ARG A 237 12.69 -4.81 -45.26
N MET A 238 13.78 -4.47 -45.95
CA MET A 238 15.04 -4.05 -45.32
C MET A 238 15.23 -2.55 -45.44
N SER A 239 15.62 -1.90 -44.34
CA SER A 239 16.12 -0.53 -44.31
C SER A 239 17.57 -0.48 -43.83
N SER A 240 18.28 0.60 -44.16
CA SER A 240 19.69 0.79 -43.79
C SER A 240 19.96 2.24 -43.40
N ALA A 241 20.56 2.46 -42.23
CA ALA A 241 20.95 3.78 -41.73
C ALA A 241 22.40 3.79 -41.22
N MET A 242 23.09 4.91 -41.44
CA MET A 242 24.35 5.19 -40.74
C MET A 242 24.01 5.91 -39.42
N VAL A 243 24.45 5.35 -38.30
CA VAL A 243 24.20 5.89 -36.96
C VAL A 243 25.55 6.07 -36.26
N GLY A 244 25.97 7.32 -36.12
CA GLY A 244 27.30 7.65 -35.56
C GLY A 244 28.43 7.08 -36.41
N LYS A 245 29.15 6.08 -35.87
CA LYS A 245 30.26 5.37 -36.54
C LYS A 245 29.90 3.95 -36.94
N GLU A 246 28.62 3.58 -36.93
CA GLU A 246 28.12 2.23 -37.19
C GLU A 246 27.10 2.21 -38.32
N MET A 247 26.96 1.07 -38.97
CA MET A 247 25.94 0.84 -39.99
C MET A 247 24.87 -0.09 -39.44
N GLN A 248 23.62 0.36 -39.46
CA GLN A 248 22.50 -0.37 -38.88
C GLN A 248 21.55 -0.80 -40.01
N LEU A 249 21.29 -2.10 -40.12
CA LEU A 249 20.29 -2.68 -41.01
C LEU A 249 19.08 -3.12 -40.16
N GLU A 250 17.87 -2.82 -40.61
CA GLU A 250 16.64 -3.25 -39.94
C GLU A 250 15.72 -3.99 -40.92
N PHE A 251 15.32 -5.21 -40.55
CA PHE A 251 14.44 -6.10 -41.30
C PHE A 251 13.08 -6.17 -40.60
N GLU A 252 11.99 -5.93 -41.33
CA GLU A 252 10.63 -5.89 -40.80
C GLU A 252 9.83 -7.13 -41.22
N PHE A 253 9.25 -7.84 -40.23
CA PHE A 253 8.39 -9.01 -40.43
C PHE A 253 7.02 -8.81 -39.78
N GLU A 254 6.02 -9.57 -40.25
CA GLU A 254 4.65 -9.55 -39.73
C GLU A 254 4.51 -10.37 -38.45
N ALA A 255 5.33 -11.41 -38.28
CA ALA A 255 5.47 -12.17 -37.05
C ALA A 255 6.95 -12.36 -36.65
N PRO A 256 7.29 -12.72 -35.41
CA PRO A 256 8.68 -12.92 -34.99
C PRO A 256 9.37 -14.01 -35.82
N ALA A 257 10.35 -13.61 -36.64
CA ALA A 257 11.08 -14.49 -37.54
C ALA A 257 12.27 -15.17 -36.83
N PRO A 258 12.42 -16.50 -36.90
CA PRO A 258 13.67 -17.17 -36.57
C PRO A 258 14.80 -16.75 -37.52
N ALA A 259 16.02 -16.59 -37.00
CA ALA A 259 17.17 -16.11 -37.74
C ALA A 259 18.46 -16.89 -37.44
N ALA A 260 19.43 -16.78 -38.34
CA ALA A 260 20.81 -17.20 -38.14
C ALA A 260 21.75 -16.17 -38.78
N VAL A 261 22.82 -15.81 -38.07
CA VAL A 261 23.77 -14.77 -38.47
C VAL A 261 25.18 -15.27 -38.18
N TYR A 262 26.03 -15.34 -39.21
CA TYR A 262 27.38 -15.92 -39.11
C TYR A 262 28.35 -15.27 -40.10
N ARG A 263 29.65 -15.42 -39.85
CA ARG A 263 30.70 -15.00 -40.79
C ARG A 263 31.31 -16.19 -41.50
N ARG A 264 31.57 -16.07 -42.80
CA ARG A 264 32.33 -17.03 -43.61
C ARG A 264 33.21 -16.28 -44.60
N GLY A 265 34.52 -16.33 -44.40
CA GLY A 265 35.49 -15.52 -45.15
C GLY A 265 35.19 -14.02 -45.04
N ASP A 266 35.19 -13.33 -46.17
CA ASP A 266 34.85 -11.90 -46.28
C ASP A 266 33.34 -11.62 -46.42
N SER A 267 32.50 -12.53 -45.93
CA SER A 267 31.04 -12.42 -46.01
C SER A 267 30.37 -12.68 -44.67
N ILE A 268 29.44 -11.81 -44.30
CA ILE A 268 28.49 -12.02 -43.19
C ILE A 268 27.15 -12.42 -43.82
N TYR A 269 26.62 -13.57 -43.41
CA TYR A 269 25.33 -14.06 -43.84
C TYR A 269 24.27 -13.72 -42.78
N VAL A 270 23.09 -13.31 -43.25
CA VAL A 270 21.93 -12.92 -42.43
C VAL A 270 20.73 -13.65 -43.00
N LEU A 271 20.33 -14.75 -42.37
CA LEU A 271 19.31 -15.68 -42.87
C LEU A 271 18.10 -15.73 -41.95
N PHE A 272 16.92 -15.89 -42.53
CA PHE A 272 15.64 -15.94 -41.83
C PHE A 272 14.81 -17.15 -42.29
N ALA A 273 14.02 -17.71 -41.38
CA ALA A 273 13.13 -18.83 -41.67
C ALA A 273 11.85 -18.34 -42.41
N THR A 274 11.98 -18.06 -43.71
CA THR A 274 10.90 -17.54 -44.57
C THR A 274 11.16 -17.86 -46.03
N ALA A 275 10.09 -18.04 -46.80
CA ALA A 275 10.08 -18.16 -48.26
C ALA A 275 9.95 -16.80 -48.98
N ALA A 276 9.82 -15.68 -48.25
CA ALA A 276 9.74 -14.33 -48.80
C ALA A 276 11.04 -13.86 -49.48
N ASP A 277 10.94 -12.90 -50.40
CA ASP A 277 12.10 -12.20 -50.97
C ASP A 277 12.49 -11.00 -50.09
N VAL A 278 13.78 -10.83 -49.76
CA VAL A 278 14.25 -9.67 -48.99
C VAL A 278 14.43 -8.48 -49.93
N ASP A 279 13.65 -7.42 -49.74
CA ASP A 279 13.76 -6.19 -50.51
C ASP A 279 14.97 -5.36 -50.05
N VAL A 280 16.12 -5.68 -50.65
CA VAL A 280 17.39 -4.98 -50.45
C VAL A 280 17.30 -3.60 -51.11
N GLY A 281 16.91 -2.60 -50.31
CA GLY A 281 16.93 -1.19 -50.70
C GLY A 281 18.33 -0.69 -51.10
N ARG A 282 18.43 0.58 -51.51
CA ARG A 282 19.71 1.20 -51.94
C ARG A 282 20.71 1.39 -50.78
N VAL A 283 21.36 0.31 -50.38
CA VAL A 283 22.49 0.33 -49.46
C VAL A 283 23.71 0.90 -50.18
N GLN A 284 24.32 1.93 -49.61
CA GLN A 284 25.53 2.54 -50.17
C GLN A 284 26.77 1.69 -49.82
N SER A 285 27.57 1.35 -50.83
CA SER A 285 28.89 0.74 -50.59
C SER A 285 29.80 1.71 -49.84
N GLY A 286 30.50 1.22 -48.82
CA GLY A 286 31.32 2.04 -47.92
C GLY A 286 32.12 1.19 -46.93
N LYS A 287 32.54 1.79 -45.80
CA LYS A 287 33.47 1.14 -44.84
C LYS A 287 32.97 -0.21 -44.29
N PHE A 288 31.66 -0.37 -44.13
CA PHE A 288 31.07 -1.56 -43.48
C PHE A 288 30.55 -2.62 -44.46
N VAL A 289 30.27 -2.21 -45.70
CA VAL A 289 29.61 -3.05 -46.72
C VAL A 289 30.20 -2.71 -48.08
N THR A 290 30.82 -3.68 -48.73
CA THR A 290 31.30 -3.54 -50.12
C THR A 290 30.19 -3.85 -51.12
N ARG A 291 29.44 -4.93 -50.88
CA ARG A 291 28.39 -5.47 -51.77
C ARG A 291 27.38 -6.25 -50.92
N ILE A 292 26.10 -6.21 -51.30
CA ILE A 292 25.06 -7.09 -50.74
C ILE A 292 24.49 -7.94 -51.88
N GLU A 293 24.25 -9.21 -51.58
CA GLU A 293 23.63 -10.18 -52.48
C GLU A 293 22.44 -10.83 -51.76
N LYS A 294 21.36 -11.11 -52.49
CA LYS A 294 20.26 -11.93 -51.97
C LYS A 294 20.68 -13.40 -51.99
N VAL A 295 20.35 -14.16 -50.95
CA VAL A 295 20.58 -15.61 -50.93
C VAL A 295 19.33 -16.32 -50.42
N ARG A 296 19.00 -17.45 -51.06
CA ARG A 296 17.82 -18.26 -50.78
C ARG A 296 18.24 -19.73 -50.76
N GLY A 297 17.59 -20.51 -49.91
CA GLY A 297 17.75 -21.95 -49.83
C GLY A 297 16.43 -22.64 -49.48
N GLU A 298 16.52 -23.84 -48.95
CA GLU A 298 15.38 -24.59 -48.44
C GLU A 298 15.06 -24.14 -47.00
N GLY A 299 13.82 -23.70 -46.76
CA GLY A 299 13.41 -23.12 -45.47
C GLY A 299 14.00 -21.75 -45.13
N VAL A 300 14.93 -21.21 -45.93
CA VAL A 300 15.63 -19.95 -45.64
C VAL A 300 15.68 -18.95 -46.79
N SER A 301 15.58 -17.68 -46.43
CA SER A 301 15.81 -16.53 -47.30
C SER A 301 16.52 -15.42 -46.53
N GLY A 302 17.36 -14.63 -47.20
CA GLY A 302 18.23 -13.69 -46.51
C GLY A 302 19.18 -12.93 -47.43
N ILE A 303 20.23 -12.39 -46.83
CA ILE A 303 21.28 -11.67 -47.55
C ILE A 303 22.68 -12.12 -47.16
N ARG A 304 23.61 -11.95 -48.10
CA ARG A 304 25.05 -12.05 -47.93
C ARG A 304 25.64 -10.65 -48.05
N ILE A 305 26.36 -10.23 -47.03
CA ILE A 305 27.01 -8.91 -46.92
C ILE A 305 28.51 -9.12 -47.07
N VAL A 306 29.11 -8.64 -48.15
CA VAL A 306 30.58 -8.63 -48.32
C VAL A 306 31.13 -7.48 -47.48
N ALA A 307 31.96 -7.79 -46.47
CA ALA A 307 32.41 -6.86 -45.45
C ALA A 307 33.86 -7.14 -45.02
N PRO A 308 34.71 -6.11 -44.77
CA PRO A 308 36.10 -6.29 -44.32
C PRO A 308 36.24 -7.16 -43.06
N PRO A 309 37.40 -7.83 -42.84
CA PRO A 309 37.63 -8.73 -41.70
C PRO A 309 37.49 -8.05 -40.32
N GLU A 310 37.74 -6.75 -40.24
CA GLU A 310 37.53 -5.94 -39.03
C GLU A 310 36.05 -5.78 -38.65
N VAL A 311 35.11 -5.93 -39.59
CA VAL A 311 33.68 -5.71 -39.35
C VAL A 311 33.06 -6.94 -38.71
N GLN A 312 32.44 -6.71 -37.55
CA GLN A 312 31.65 -7.69 -36.80
C GLN A 312 30.16 -7.33 -36.88
N ALA A 313 29.30 -8.31 -36.63
CA ALA A 313 27.85 -8.15 -36.67
C ALA A 313 27.24 -8.39 -35.28
N THR A 314 26.53 -7.39 -34.77
CA THR A 314 25.75 -7.50 -33.52
C THR A 314 24.26 -7.55 -33.90
N PRO A 315 23.65 -8.75 -34.00
CA PRO A 315 22.22 -8.90 -34.18
C PRO A 315 21.45 -8.54 -32.90
N THR A 316 20.24 -8.02 -33.03
CA THR A 316 19.35 -7.66 -31.92
C THR A 316 17.89 -7.85 -32.33
N PRO A 317 17.11 -8.69 -31.63
CA PRO A 317 15.69 -8.87 -31.88
C PRO A 317 14.88 -7.73 -31.25
N ILE A 318 13.93 -7.16 -31.99
CA ILE A 318 13.06 -6.05 -31.53
C ILE A 318 11.61 -6.35 -31.95
N GLY A 319 10.92 -7.18 -31.16
CA GLY A 319 9.56 -7.63 -31.47
C GLY A 319 9.53 -8.51 -32.73
N SER A 320 8.82 -8.06 -33.78
CA SER A 320 8.86 -8.68 -35.11
C SER A 320 9.93 -8.09 -36.05
N LYS A 321 10.82 -7.22 -35.55
CA LYS A 321 11.97 -6.71 -36.32
C LYS A 321 13.27 -7.37 -35.91
N TRP A 322 14.18 -7.50 -36.87
CA TRP A 322 15.59 -7.77 -36.60
C TRP A 322 16.43 -6.54 -36.92
N LYS A 323 17.19 -6.07 -35.93
CA LYS A 323 18.21 -5.03 -36.09
C LYS A 323 19.58 -5.69 -36.15
N LEU A 324 20.43 -5.25 -37.07
CA LEU A 324 21.79 -5.73 -37.22
C LEU A 324 22.74 -4.53 -37.24
N VAL A 325 23.62 -4.44 -36.24
CA VAL A 325 24.65 -3.40 -36.18
C VAL A 325 25.96 -3.96 -36.73
N LEU A 326 26.50 -3.32 -37.75
CA LEU A 326 27.83 -3.59 -38.28
C LEU A 326 28.81 -2.54 -37.73
N SER A 327 29.80 -3.00 -36.96
CA SER A 327 30.79 -2.14 -36.29
C SER A 327 32.18 -2.82 -36.28
N PRO A 328 33.26 -2.09 -35.97
CA PRO A 328 34.62 -2.66 -35.91
C PRO A 328 34.97 -3.24 -34.53
N GLN A 329 34.01 -3.39 -33.61
CA GLN A 329 34.25 -3.91 -32.26
C GLN A 329 33.60 -5.29 -32.10
N LYS A 330 34.38 -6.29 -31.64
CA LYS A 330 33.86 -7.62 -31.33
C LYS A 330 33.13 -7.61 -29.99
N GLN A 331 31.82 -7.41 -30.02
CA GLN A 331 30.95 -7.46 -28.85
C GLN A 331 30.19 -8.79 -28.79
N VAL A 332 30.64 -9.71 -27.92
CA VAL A 332 29.98 -11.00 -27.69
C VAL A 332 28.90 -10.83 -26.62
N SER A 333 27.68 -10.53 -27.04
CA SER A 333 26.52 -10.34 -26.15
C SER A 333 25.41 -11.32 -26.48
N GLY A 334 25.39 -12.47 -25.79
CA GLY A 334 24.36 -13.50 -25.95
C GLY A 334 24.69 -14.79 -25.19
N ARG A 335 23.72 -15.71 -25.10
CA ARG A 335 23.86 -17.07 -24.58
C ARG A 335 24.88 -17.84 -25.42
N SER A 336 25.78 -18.61 -24.80
CA SER A 336 26.69 -19.50 -25.52
C SER A 336 25.99 -20.81 -25.88
N ILE A 337 26.13 -21.27 -27.13
CA ILE A 337 25.55 -22.54 -27.60
C ILE A 337 26.43 -23.69 -27.12
N GLY A 338 25.96 -24.42 -26.11
CA GLY A 338 26.59 -25.64 -25.64
C GLY A 338 26.38 -26.79 -26.63
N LEU A 339 27.42 -27.60 -26.87
CA LEU A 339 27.33 -28.82 -27.68
C LEU A 339 27.52 -30.04 -26.77
N VAL A 340 26.52 -30.91 -26.73
CA VAL A 340 26.46 -32.10 -25.86
C VAL A 340 26.47 -33.36 -26.73
N ARG A 341 27.20 -34.40 -26.29
CA ARG A 341 27.12 -35.73 -26.89
C ARG A 341 25.93 -36.48 -26.29
N GLU A 342 25.11 -37.06 -27.15
CA GLU A 342 23.95 -37.85 -26.74
C GLU A 342 23.98 -39.22 -27.44
N GLN A 343 23.44 -40.26 -26.79
CA GLN A 343 23.09 -41.51 -27.45
C GLN A 343 21.56 -41.60 -27.52
N ALA A 344 21.03 -41.74 -28.72
CA ALA A 344 19.60 -41.96 -28.89
C ALA A 344 19.21 -43.38 -28.47
N LEU A 345 17.90 -43.62 -28.34
CA LEU A 345 17.31 -44.90 -27.94
C LEU A 345 17.62 -46.06 -28.91
N ASP A 346 18.07 -45.77 -30.12
CA ASP A 346 18.58 -46.72 -31.12
C ASP A 346 20.09 -47.05 -30.96
N GLY A 347 20.75 -46.47 -29.96
CA GLY A 347 22.18 -46.60 -29.69
C GLY A 347 23.09 -45.64 -30.48
N THR A 348 22.56 -44.89 -31.45
CA THR A 348 23.36 -44.00 -32.31
C THR A 348 23.91 -42.81 -31.52
N SER A 349 25.20 -42.51 -31.71
CA SER A 349 25.80 -41.27 -31.19
C SER A 349 25.38 -40.06 -32.03
N ARG A 350 24.89 -39.03 -31.35
CA ARG A 350 24.38 -37.76 -31.92
C ARG A 350 24.99 -36.57 -31.17
N VAL A 351 24.86 -35.36 -31.73
CA VAL A 351 25.34 -34.11 -31.10
C VAL A 351 24.17 -33.15 -30.97
N LYS A 352 23.85 -32.77 -29.74
CA LYS A 352 22.78 -31.85 -29.37
C LYS A 352 23.35 -30.47 -29.09
N ALA A 353 22.92 -29.48 -29.87
CA ALA A 353 23.23 -28.07 -29.67
C ALA A 353 22.12 -27.43 -28.84
N LEU A 354 22.48 -27.01 -27.62
CA LEU A 354 21.56 -26.38 -26.67
C LEU A 354 21.26 -24.95 -27.11
N VAL A 355 20.06 -24.76 -27.67
CA VAL A 355 19.53 -23.49 -28.18
C VAL A 355 18.04 -23.44 -27.81
N PRO A 356 17.65 -23.07 -26.57
CA PRO A 356 16.25 -23.15 -26.11
C PRO A 356 15.26 -22.38 -26.98
N ASP A 357 15.72 -21.33 -27.66
CA ASP A 357 14.94 -20.49 -28.56
C ASP A 357 14.99 -20.97 -30.02
N GLY A 358 15.59 -22.14 -30.28
CA GLY A 358 15.73 -22.79 -31.59
C GLY A 358 14.37 -23.15 -32.17
N ALA A 359 14.05 -22.63 -33.36
CA ALA A 359 12.67 -22.55 -33.83
C ALA A 359 12.43 -23.14 -35.23
N ALA A 360 13.43 -23.17 -36.11
CA ALA A 360 13.37 -23.79 -37.44
C ALA A 360 14.74 -24.28 -37.90
N THR A 361 14.77 -25.20 -38.87
CA THR A 361 15.99 -25.58 -39.60
C THR A 361 15.82 -25.34 -41.10
N GLY A 362 16.93 -25.26 -41.83
CA GLY A 362 16.93 -25.08 -43.28
C GLY A 362 18.31 -25.34 -43.88
N MET A 363 18.40 -25.26 -45.21
CA MET A 363 19.62 -25.58 -45.98
C MET A 363 19.93 -24.49 -47.00
N ILE A 364 21.20 -24.13 -47.18
CA ILE A 364 21.60 -23.06 -48.11
C ILE A 364 22.92 -23.41 -48.81
N THR A 365 22.97 -23.23 -50.13
CA THR A 365 24.21 -23.38 -50.90
C THR A 365 24.96 -22.05 -50.92
N ASP A 366 26.24 -22.05 -50.56
CA ASP A 366 27.07 -20.84 -50.52
C ASP A 366 27.39 -20.34 -51.95
N PRO A 367 27.01 -19.10 -52.34
CA PRO A 367 27.23 -18.60 -53.69
C PRO A 367 28.69 -18.38 -54.11
N ALA A 368 29.65 -18.47 -53.19
CA ALA A 368 31.08 -18.30 -53.45
C ALA A 368 31.90 -19.59 -53.29
N VAL A 369 31.46 -20.53 -52.46
CA VAL A 369 32.14 -21.82 -52.21
C VAL A 369 31.45 -22.99 -52.93
N GLY A 370 30.13 -22.91 -53.15
CA GLY A 370 29.34 -23.92 -53.86
C GLY A 370 28.90 -25.12 -53.02
N ASP A 371 29.23 -25.16 -51.71
CA ASP A 371 28.83 -26.21 -50.79
C ASP A 371 27.53 -25.88 -50.04
N THR A 372 26.83 -26.93 -49.60
CA THR A 372 25.55 -26.83 -48.89
C THR A 372 25.77 -26.82 -47.37
N LEU A 373 25.18 -25.83 -46.71
CA LEU A 373 25.22 -25.60 -45.27
C LEU A 373 23.87 -25.93 -44.65
N LEU A 374 23.87 -26.61 -43.50
CA LEU A 374 22.67 -26.79 -42.67
C LEU A 374 22.62 -25.65 -41.64
N VAL A 375 21.44 -25.06 -41.43
CA VAL A 375 21.26 -23.85 -40.63
C VAL A 375 20.17 -24.07 -39.58
N GLY A 376 20.50 -23.83 -38.31
CA GLY A 376 19.57 -23.83 -37.19
C GLY A 376 19.19 -22.40 -36.82
N LEU A 377 17.92 -22.05 -37.05
CA LEU A 377 17.39 -20.69 -36.97
C LEU A 377 16.67 -20.51 -35.62
N ALA A 378 17.14 -19.56 -34.82
CA ALA A 378 16.63 -19.30 -33.47
C ALA A 378 15.80 -18.01 -33.41
N LEU A 379 14.91 -17.91 -32.44
CA LEU A 379 14.34 -16.63 -32.03
C LEU A 379 15.33 -15.87 -31.13
N GLY A 380 15.04 -14.59 -30.90
CA GLY A 380 15.61 -13.84 -29.78
C GLY A 380 15.23 -14.45 -28.43
N PRO A 381 16.11 -14.38 -27.40
CA PRO A 381 17.36 -13.62 -27.31
C PRO A 381 18.54 -14.22 -28.10
N ILE A 382 19.64 -13.45 -28.21
CA ILE A 382 20.83 -13.89 -28.94
C ILE A 382 21.46 -15.11 -28.28
N SER A 383 21.50 -16.23 -29.01
CA SER A 383 22.34 -17.40 -28.73
C SER A 383 23.41 -17.54 -29.83
N ASN A 384 24.70 -17.69 -29.46
CA ASN A 384 25.87 -17.66 -30.35
C ASN A 384 26.82 -18.85 -30.09
N LEU A 385 27.49 -19.34 -31.14
CA LEU A 385 28.58 -20.32 -31.02
C LEU A 385 29.92 -19.56 -31.13
N GLY A 386 30.44 -19.07 -30.01
CA GLY A 386 31.60 -18.16 -29.97
C GLY A 386 32.98 -18.73 -30.36
N ALA A 387 33.06 -19.99 -30.83
CA ALA A 387 34.28 -20.58 -31.37
C ALA A 387 33.96 -21.74 -32.33
N GLN A 388 34.67 -21.82 -33.46
CA GLN A 388 34.52 -22.92 -34.42
C GLN A 388 34.83 -24.28 -33.77
N ARG A 389 33.96 -25.27 -34.01
CA ARG A 389 34.15 -26.67 -33.61
C ARG A 389 34.27 -27.55 -34.84
N SER A 390 35.38 -28.27 -34.96
CA SER A 390 35.62 -29.20 -36.07
C SER A 390 35.55 -30.64 -35.56
N TYR A 391 34.61 -31.41 -36.08
CA TYR A 391 34.55 -32.87 -35.91
C TYR A 391 35.20 -33.55 -37.13
N LEU A 392 35.28 -34.88 -37.12
CA LEU A 392 35.72 -35.64 -38.30
C LEU A 392 34.78 -35.41 -39.49
N GLU A 393 33.47 -35.54 -39.24
CA GLU A 393 32.42 -35.62 -40.28
C GLU A 393 31.72 -34.27 -40.56
N ALA A 394 31.87 -33.25 -39.71
CA ALA A 394 31.24 -31.93 -39.87
C ALA A 394 32.04 -30.80 -39.19
N VAL A 395 31.81 -29.54 -39.58
CA VAL A 395 32.40 -28.34 -38.97
C VAL A 395 31.33 -27.31 -38.64
N LEU A 396 31.29 -26.81 -37.41
CA LEU A 396 30.38 -25.78 -36.94
C LEU A 396 31.18 -24.47 -36.79
N PRO A 397 31.02 -23.46 -37.67
CA PRO A 397 31.78 -22.21 -37.61
C PRO A 397 31.30 -21.28 -36.49
N GLU A 398 32.06 -20.20 -36.23
CA GLU A 398 31.63 -19.16 -35.29
C GLU A 398 30.35 -18.46 -35.81
N THR A 399 29.33 -18.36 -34.95
CA THR A 399 28.06 -17.66 -35.26
C THR A 399 27.85 -16.47 -34.34
N PHE A 400 27.22 -15.40 -34.85
CA PHE A 400 26.73 -14.28 -34.06
C PHE A 400 25.31 -14.56 -33.51
N HIS A 401 24.51 -15.31 -34.27
CA HIS A 401 23.21 -15.83 -33.84
C HIS A 401 22.87 -17.16 -34.51
N GLY A 402 22.21 -18.06 -33.78
CA GLY A 402 21.78 -19.36 -34.30
C GLY A 402 22.95 -20.32 -34.53
N LEU A 403 22.70 -21.39 -35.28
CA LEU A 403 23.64 -22.49 -35.52
C LEU A 403 23.89 -22.66 -37.02
N VAL A 404 25.11 -23.04 -37.40
CA VAL A 404 25.46 -23.46 -38.76
C VAL A 404 26.29 -24.74 -38.68
N VAL A 405 26.07 -25.65 -39.63
CA VAL A 405 26.84 -26.87 -39.83
C VAL A 405 27.30 -26.93 -41.28
N VAL A 406 28.61 -27.05 -41.48
CA VAL A 406 29.25 -27.43 -42.75
C VAL A 406 29.42 -28.96 -42.71
N PRO A 407 28.57 -29.76 -43.36
CA PRO A 407 28.78 -31.20 -43.45
C PRO A 407 30.02 -31.54 -44.28
N ARG A 408 30.64 -32.71 -44.03
CA ARG A 408 31.68 -33.29 -44.90
C ARG A 408 31.24 -34.61 -45.56
N THR A 409 30.01 -35.06 -45.29
CA THR A 409 29.36 -36.21 -45.93
C THR A 409 27.91 -35.84 -46.25
N ASP A 410 27.34 -36.46 -47.29
CA ASP A 410 26.04 -36.09 -47.84
C ASP A 410 24.84 -36.63 -47.03
N ASP A 411 25.10 -37.35 -45.93
CA ASP A 411 24.10 -38.07 -45.11
C ASP A 411 23.83 -37.43 -43.74
N PHE A 412 24.09 -36.12 -43.61
CA PHE A 412 23.78 -35.32 -42.43
C PHE A 412 22.40 -34.68 -42.46
N GLU A 413 21.72 -34.71 -41.32
CA GLU A 413 20.45 -34.04 -41.11
C GLU A 413 20.49 -33.20 -39.82
N LEU A 414 20.12 -31.93 -39.89
CA LEU A 414 19.96 -31.06 -38.73
C LEU A 414 18.48 -30.99 -38.36
N ARG A 415 18.10 -31.70 -37.30
CA ARG A 415 16.73 -31.71 -36.77
C ARG A 415 16.55 -30.68 -35.68
N ARG A 416 15.34 -30.14 -35.57
CA ARG A 416 14.90 -29.42 -34.37
C ARG A 416 14.60 -30.41 -33.24
N ASP A 417 14.89 -30.01 -32.02
CA ASP A 417 14.60 -30.73 -30.78
C ASP A 417 14.05 -29.76 -29.72
N VAL A 418 13.54 -30.29 -28.60
CA VAL A 418 12.89 -29.51 -27.53
C VAL A 418 13.82 -28.44 -26.95
N ASP A 419 15.11 -28.77 -26.76
CA ASP A 419 16.11 -27.86 -26.19
C ASP A 419 17.01 -27.19 -27.27
N GLY A 420 16.66 -27.31 -28.56
CA GLY A 420 17.39 -26.65 -29.65
C GLY A 420 17.48 -27.48 -30.94
N PHE A 421 18.68 -27.95 -31.25
CA PHE A 421 18.96 -28.69 -32.50
C PHE A 421 19.77 -29.95 -32.23
N VAL A 422 19.48 -31.03 -32.96
CA VAL A 422 20.27 -32.27 -32.93
C VAL A 422 20.79 -32.57 -34.33
N LEU A 423 22.11 -32.72 -34.44
CA LEU A 423 22.76 -33.22 -35.63
C LEU A 423 22.66 -34.75 -35.64
N VAL A 424 22.01 -35.28 -36.68
CA VAL A 424 21.69 -36.71 -36.86
C VAL A 424 22.38 -37.22 -38.11
N ARG A 425 22.81 -38.48 -38.06
CA ARG A 425 23.33 -39.24 -39.20
C ARG A 425 22.69 -40.65 -39.15
N PRO A 426 22.08 -41.19 -40.21
CA PRO A 426 21.30 -42.44 -40.15
C PRO A 426 22.07 -43.68 -39.69
N GLN A 427 23.40 -43.70 -39.85
CA GLN A 427 24.29 -44.78 -39.39
C GLN A 427 25.01 -44.45 -38.07
N GLY A 428 24.66 -43.34 -37.42
CA GLY A 428 25.40 -42.75 -36.29
C GLY A 428 26.62 -41.95 -36.74
N MET A 429 27.08 -41.03 -35.87
CA MET A 429 28.31 -40.27 -36.10
C MET A 429 29.55 -40.98 -35.55
N ALA A 430 30.62 -40.98 -36.35
CA ALA A 430 31.96 -41.34 -35.94
C ALA A 430 32.63 -40.16 -35.20
N LEU A 431 32.29 -39.99 -33.92
CA LEU A 431 32.71 -38.87 -33.07
C LEU A 431 34.19 -38.89 -32.63
N SER A 432 35.10 -39.11 -33.58
CA SER A 432 36.54 -38.84 -33.45
C SER A 432 36.75 -37.32 -33.30
N GLY A 433 36.90 -36.89 -32.05
CA GLY A 433 36.87 -35.47 -31.64
C GLY A 433 36.06 -35.23 -30.36
N LEU A 434 35.21 -36.20 -29.97
CA LEU A 434 34.68 -36.34 -28.61
C LEU A 434 35.12 -37.69 -28.04
N ALA A 435 36.44 -37.86 -27.96
CA ALA A 435 36.99 -38.66 -26.88
C ALA A 435 36.56 -38.02 -25.55
N ALA A 436 36.31 -38.84 -24.53
CA ALA A 436 36.55 -38.34 -23.18
C ALA A 436 38.06 -38.09 -23.10
N GLU A 437 38.47 -36.85 -22.80
CA GLU A 437 39.84 -36.64 -22.32
C GLU A 437 39.94 -37.40 -20.99
N ASP A 438 40.95 -38.27 -20.85
CA ASP A 438 41.05 -39.16 -19.70
C ASP A 438 41.02 -38.37 -18.38
N GLU A 439 40.03 -38.62 -17.53
CA GLU A 439 39.83 -38.02 -16.19
C GLU A 439 40.92 -38.43 -15.17
N SER A 440 42.13 -38.72 -15.65
CA SER A 440 43.28 -39.25 -14.91
C SER A 440 44.50 -38.32 -14.90
N SER A 441 44.38 -37.11 -15.46
CA SER A 441 45.42 -36.05 -15.29
C SER A 441 44.88 -34.64 -15.04
N ALA A 442 43.61 -34.36 -15.37
CA ALA A 442 42.85 -33.23 -14.85
C ALA A 442 41.64 -33.75 -14.06
N GLY A 443 41.67 -33.60 -12.73
CA GLY A 443 40.50 -33.86 -11.88
C GLY A 443 39.49 -32.71 -11.92
N PRO A 444 38.48 -32.70 -11.01
CA PRO A 444 37.46 -31.63 -10.90
C PRO A 444 37.99 -30.22 -10.51
N ALA A 445 39.29 -29.96 -10.65
CA ALA A 445 39.98 -28.70 -10.35
C ALA A 445 39.70 -27.55 -11.33
N ALA A 446 38.76 -27.72 -12.28
CA ALA A 446 38.29 -26.68 -13.19
C ALA A 446 36.99 -25.99 -12.72
N ALA A 447 36.42 -26.42 -11.59
CA ALA A 447 35.23 -25.83 -10.98
C ALA A 447 35.63 -24.96 -9.76
N PRO A 448 35.51 -23.61 -9.81
CA PRO A 448 36.01 -22.71 -8.77
C PRO A 448 35.55 -23.00 -7.34
N GLY A 449 34.29 -23.41 -7.15
CA GLY A 449 33.71 -23.76 -5.86
C GLY A 449 33.87 -25.23 -5.46
N PHE A 450 34.58 -26.05 -6.24
CA PHE A 450 34.87 -27.43 -5.84
C PHE A 450 36.02 -27.48 -4.82
N ILE A 451 35.88 -28.35 -3.82
CA ILE A 451 36.89 -28.55 -2.77
C ILE A 451 37.20 -30.04 -2.61
N ASP A 452 38.46 -30.38 -2.83
CA ASP A 452 39.03 -31.70 -2.55
C ASP A 452 39.54 -31.76 -1.11
N PHE A 453 38.62 -31.98 -0.16
CA PHE A 453 38.93 -32.05 1.26
C PHE A 453 40.01 -33.09 1.55
N LYS A 454 39.87 -34.30 1.00
CA LYS A 454 40.83 -35.40 1.13
C LYS A 454 42.26 -35.07 0.70
N SER A 455 42.49 -34.43 -0.45
CA SER A 455 43.87 -34.11 -0.86
C SER A 455 44.41 -32.87 -0.16
N TRP A 456 43.57 -31.88 0.14
CA TRP A 456 43.99 -30.63 0.77
C TRP A 456 44.29 -30.78 2.27
N GLN A 457 43.74 -31.80 2.96
CA GLN A 457 44.05 -32.08 4.38
C GLN A 457 45.50 -32.55 4.62
N LEU A 458 46.19 -33.06 3.58
CA LEU A 458 47.59 -33.52 3.60
C LEU A 458 47.95 -34.62 4.64
N GLY A 459 46.97 -35.30 5.23
CA GLY A 459 47.20 -36.43 6.15
C GLY A 459 46.16 -36.54 7.27
N PRO A 460 46.33 -37.49 8.20
CA PRO A 460 45.46 -37.63 9.37
C PRO A 460 45.64 -36.46 10.35
N LYS A 461 44.67 -36.29 11.26
CA LYS A 461 44.64 -35.19 12.25
C LYS A 461 45.89 -35.09 13.15
N ALA A 462 46.65 -36.18 13.30
CA ALA A 462 47.93 -36.17 14.02
C ALA A 462 49.00 -35.29 13.34
N ASP A 463 49.00 -35.22 12.00
CA ASP A 463 50.00 -34.47 11.22
C ASP A 463 49.62 -33.01 10.97
N PHE A 464 48.39 -32.61 11.36
CA PHE A 464 47.85 -31.25 11.16
C PHE A 464 48.85 -30.15 11.54
N THR A 465 49.41 -30.20 12.75
CA THR A 465 50.34 -29.17 13.26
C THR A 465 51.65 -29.15 12.47
N ASN A 466 52.13 -30.31 12.00
CA ASN A 466 53.35 -30.41 11.20
C ASN A 466 53.14 -29.82 9.80
N ASN A 467 52.02 -30.17 9.16
CA ASN A 467 51.64 -29.68 7.84
C ASN A 467 51.30 -28.18 7.84
N LEU A 468 50.54 -27.70 8.81
CA LEU A 468 50.24 -26.27 8.98
C LEU A 468 51.53 -25.44 9.13
N ASN A 469 52.46 -25.89 9.96
CA ASN A 469 53.75 -25.20 10.14
C ASN A 469 54.65 -25.28 8.88
N LYS A 470 54.56 -26.36 8.10
CA LYS A 470 55.25 -26.51 6.81
C LYS A 470 54.69 -25.54 5.75
N LEU A 471 53.36 -25.41 5.66
CA LEU A 471 52.69 -24.49 4.75
C LEU A 471 52.88 -23.03 5.15
N ARG A 472 52.71 -22.68 6.44
CA ARG A 472 52.98 -21.32 6.95
C ARG A 472 54.41 -20.85 6.65
N ARG A 473 55.42 -21.73 6.77
CA ARG A 473 56.80 -21.41 6.37
C ARG A 473 56.94 -21.18 4.86
N LYS A 474 56.31 -21.99 4.00
CA LYS A 474 56.30 -21.73 2.55
C LYS A 474 55.66 -20.36 2.23
N ALA A 475 54.48 -20.09 2.79
CA ALA A 475 53.73 -18.85 2.55
C ALA A 475 54.50 -17.60 3.02
N ALA A 476 55.22 -17.68 4.15
CA ALA A 476 56.07 -16.60 4.63
C ALA A 476 57.31 -16.36 3.74
N ILE A 477 57.86 -17.40 3.11
CA ILE A 477 58.95 -17.26 2.12
C ILE A 477 58.42 -16.63 0.82
N GLU A 478 57.24 -17.06 0.35
CA GLU A 478 56.59 -16.50 -0.84
C GLU A 478 56.24 -15.02 -0.70
N LEU A 479 55.85 -14.56 0.50
CA LEU A 479 55.55 -13.15 0.77
C LEU A 479 56.77 -12.22 0.59
N GLY A 480 57.99 -12.76 0.59
CA GLY A 480 59.24 -12.04 0.29
C GLY A 480 59.67 -12.06 -1.18
N ASP A 481 58.89 -12.67 -2.08
CA ASP A 481 59.25 -12.85 -3.49
C ASP A 481 58.66 -11.74 -4.37
N THR A 482 59.52 -10.99 -5.07
CA THR A 482 59.12 -9.87 -5.95
C THR A 482 58.39 -10.32 -7.23
N ASN A 483 58.26 -11.61 -7.49
CA ASN A 483 57.60 -12.16 -8.68
C ASN A 483 56.09 -12.41 -8.49
N ASN A 484 55.45 -11.85 -7.46
CA ASN A 484 54.01 -11.95 -7.17
C ASN A 484 53.47 -13.41 -7.17
N LYS A 485 54.25 -14.35 -6.63
CA LYS A 485 53.84 -15.76 -6.50
C LYS A 485 52.75 -15.90 -5.43
N ILE A 486 51.86 -16.87 -5.64
CA ILE A 486 50.67 -17.09 -4.82
C ILE A 486 50.42 -18.54 -4.41
N THR A 487 51.20 -19.49 -4.93
CA THR A 487 50.90 -20.92 -4.79
C THR A 487 51.04 -21.38 -3.35
N ALA A 488 52.03 -20.90 -2.59
CA ALA A 488 52.19 -21.27 -1.19
C ALA A 488 51.11 -20.67 -0.28
N ARG A 489 50.62 -19.46 -0.58
CA ARG A 489 49.49 -18.84 0.13
C ARG A 489 48.15 -19.50 -0.22
N VAL A 490 47.94 -19.87 -1.48
CA VAL A 490 46.75 -20.65 -1.90
C VAL A 490 46.77 -22.06 -1.30
N ASP A 491 47.91 -22.78 -1.31
CA ASP A 491 48.07 -24.07 -0.65
C ASP A 491 47.71 -23.99 0.85
N LEU A 492 48.14 -22.92 1.53
CA LEU A 492 47.82 -22.67 2.94
C LEU A 492 46.31 -22.42 3.15
N ALA A 493 45.68 -21.59 2.30
CA ALA A 493 44.24 -21.33 2.37
C ALA A 493 43.40 -22.59 2.10
N ARG A 494 43.76 -23.37 1.07
CA ARG A 494 43.16 -24.67 0.72
C ARG A 494 43.24 -25.65 1.89
N PHE A 495 44.43 -25.80 2.50
CA PHE A 495 44.61 -26.62 3.69
C PHE A 495 43.72 -26.15 4.86
N LEU A 496 43.66 -24.85 5.15
CA LEU A 496 42.83 -24.32 6.24
C LEU A 496 41.33 -24.61 5.99
N ILE A 497 40.81 -24.35 4.79
CA ILE A 497 39.43 -24.69 4.38
C ILE A 497 39.17 -26.19 4.55
N SER A 498 40.13 -27.04 4.17
CA SER A 498 39.97 -28.51 4.27
C SER A 498 39.85 -29.04 5.71
N TRP A 499 40.22 -28.22 6.69
CA TRP A 499 40.14 -28.48 8.13
C TRP A 499 39.01 -27.69 8.83
N ASP A 500 38.02 -27.17 8.09
CA ASP A 500 36.93 -26.29 8.57
C ASP A 500 37.42 -24.93 9.18
N LEU A 501 38.67 -24.51 8.93
CA LEU A 501 39.28 -23.28 9.48
C LEU A 501 39.04 -22.05 8.58
N GLY A 502 37.77 -21.70 8.41
CA GLY A 502 37.32 -20.64 7.50
C GLY A 502 37.83 -19.24 7.83
N ALA A 503 37.90 -18.87 9.12
CA ALA A 503 38.32 -17.52 9.53
C ALA A 503 39.79 -17.24 9.17
N GLU A 504 40.69 -18.19 9.46
CA GLU A 504 42.10 -18.12 9.10
C GLU A 504 42.30 -18.14 7.58
N ALA A 505 41.55 -18.97 6.84
CA ALA A 505 41.60 -19.02 5.38
C ALA A 505 41.17 -17.68 4.75
N SER A 506 40.05 -17.10 5.22
CA SER A 506 39.54 -15.79 4.77
C SER A 506 40.56 -14.67 5.04
N GLY A 507 41.32 -14.76 6.14
CA GLY A 507 42.45 -13.86 6.40
C GLY A 507 43.57 -13.97 5.35
N VAL A 508 44.01 -15.19 5.05
CA VAL A 508 45.06 -15.45 4.04
C VAL A 508 44.62 -15.01 2.64
N ILE A 509 43.38 -15.29 2.24
CA ILE A 509 42.88 -14.97 0.89
C ILE A 509 42.67 -13.46 0.70
N ARG A 510 42.14 -12.75 1.70
CA ARG A 510 41.99 -11.29 1.61
C ARG A 510 43.33 -10.56 1.58
N GLN A 511 44.32 -11.03 2.34
CA GLN A 511 45.69 -10.52 2.20
C GLN A 511 46.22 -10.80 0.77
N LEU A 512 46.02 -12.01 0.23
CA LEU A 512 46.48 -12.38 -1.11
C LEU A 512 45.90 -11.48 -2.22
N ARG A 513 44.60 -11.18 -2.18
CA ARG A 513 43.94 -10.26 -3.13
C ARG A 513 44.40 -8.81 -2.95
N SER A 514 44.68 -8.39 -1.73
CA SER A 514 45.24 -7.05 -1.44
C SER A 514 46.70 -6.90 -1.92
N ASP A 515 47.51 -7.95 -1.78
CA ASP A 515 48.93 -7.95 -2.20
C ASP A 515 49.06 -8.02 -3.73
N VAL A 516 48.10 -8.65 -4.43
CA VAL A 516 48.14 -8.85 -5.89
C VAL A 516 46.79 -8.47 -6.53
N PRO A 517 46.52 -7.18 -6.81
CA PRO A 517 45.22 -6.70 -7.30
C PRO A 517 44.72 -7.35 -8.61
N ALA A 518 45.61 -7.88 -9.45
CA ALA A 518 45.23 -8.64 -10.64
C ALA A 518 44.40 -9.91 -10.34
N LEU A 519 44.35 -10.34 -9.08
CA LEU A 519 43.58 -11.49 -8.60
C LEU A 519 42.22 -11.11 -8.00
N GLU A 520 41.85 -9.82 -8.00
CA GLU A 520 40.56 -9.36 -7.47
C GLU A 520 39.37 -10.10 -8.11
N ARG A 521 39.46 -10.43 -9.40
CA ARG A 521 38.46 -11.17 -10.20
C ARG A 521 38.89 -12.61 -10.53
N SER A 522 39.78 -13.22 -9.74
CA SER A 522 40.10 -14.64 -9.91
C SER A 522 38.94 -15.49 -9.38
N PRO A 523 38.29 -16.33 -10.22
CA PRO A 523 37.09 -17.07 -9.81
C PRO A 523 37.39 -18.06 -8.67
N ASP A 524 38.51 -18.80 -8.77
CA ASP A 524 39.01 -19.68 -7.70
C ASP A 524 39.15 -18.95 -6.35
N LEU A 525 39.67 -17.72 -6.35
CA LEU A 525 39.91 -16.97 -5.12
C LEU A 525 38.63 -16.31 -4.58
N LEU A 526 37.72 -15.85 -5.45
CA LEU A 526 36.39 -15.41 -5.06
C LEU A 526 35.59 -16.57 -4.42
N ALA A 527 35.63 -17.75 -5.03
CA ALA A 527 34.98 -18.94 -4.51
C ALA A 527 35.59 -19.41 -3.18
N LEU A 528 36.93 -19.53 -3.09
CA LEU A 528 37.62 -19.88 -1.85
C LEU A 528 37.38 -18.85 -0.74
N GLU A 529 37.34 -17.54 -1.05
CA GLU A 529 37.04 -16.50 -0.06
C GLU A 529 35.59 -16.59 0.41
N GLY A 530 34.65 -16.79 -0.52
CA GLY A 530 33.23 -16.99 -0.21
C GLY A 530 33.02 -18.18 0.71
N ILE A 531 33.65 -19.32 0.42
CA ILE A 531 33.53 -20.56 1.22
C ILE A 531 34.24 -20.41 2.59
N ALA A 532 35.41 -19.78 2.63
CA ALA A 532 36.09 -19.48 3.90
C ALA A 532 35.26 -18.53 4.79
N THR A 533 34.64 -17.53 4.18
CA THR A 533 33.75 -16.55 4.84
C THR A 533 32.45 -17.21 5.31
N LEU A 534 31.94 -18.19 4.56
CA LEU A 534 30.80 -19.04 4.92
C LEU A 534 31.11 -19.91 6.14
N MET A 535 32.24 -20.62 6.13
CA MET A 535 32.75 -21.40 7.27
C MET A 535 33.01 -20.53 8.51
N GLY A 536 33.37 -19.25 8.31
CA GLY A 536 33.47 -18.25 9.38
C GLY A 536 32.12 -17.74 9.94
N GLY A 537 30.98 -18.24 9.47
CA GLY A 537 29.64 -17.84 9.92
C GLY A 537 29.08 -16.58 9.24
N HIS A 538 29.75 -16.00 8.24
CA HIS A 538 29.35 -14.75 7.61
C HIS A 538 28.53 -14.98 6.33
N GLY A 539 27.37 -15.63 6.47
CA GLY A 539 26.54 -16.13 5.36
C GLY A 539 26.20 -15.09 4.29
N LYS A 540 25.86 -13.84 4.67
CA LYS A 540 25.51 -12.79 3.70
C LYS A 540 26.69 -12.38 2.83
N ALA A 541 27.86 -12.13 3.44
CA ALA A 541 29.07 -11.76 2.70
C ALA A 541 29.59 -12.91 1.82
N ALA A 542 29.43 -14.16 2.29
CA ALA A 542 29.71 -15.34 1.48
C ALA A 542 28.76 -15.45 0.27
N LEU A 543 27.46 -15.20 0.45
CA LEU A 543 26.49 -15.23 -0.63
C LEU A 543 26.76 -14.14 -1.68
N GLU A 544 27.19 -12.96 -1.25
CA GLU A 544 27.61 -11.86 -2.13
C GLU A 544 28.81 -12.31 -2.99
N LEU A 545 29.89 -12.80 -2.39
CA LEU A 545 31.08 -13.32 -3.10
C LEU A 545 30.76 -14.50 -4.04
N LEU A 546 29.90 -15.42 -3.62
CA LEU A 546 29.48 -16.60 -4.42
C LEU A 546 28.40 -16.28 -5.47
N SER A 547 28.01 -15.01 -5.59
CA SER A 547 27.09 -14.50 -6.61
C SER A 547 27.76 -13.60 -7.65
N GLU A 548 29.07 -13.36 -7.54
CA GLU A 548 29.80 -12.58 -8.55
C GLU A 548 29.80 -13.29 -9.92
N PRO A 549 29.73 -12.56 -11.06
CA PRO A 549 29.57 -13.16 -12.39
C PRO A 549 30.64 -14.19 -12.75
N GLU A 550 31.86 -14.02 -12.25
CA GLU A 550 32.99 -14.93 -12.45
C GLU A 550 32.78 -16.32 -11.78
N VAL A 551 31.85 -16.45 -10.83
CA VAL A 551 31.62 -17.67 -10.02
C VAL A 551 30.15 -18.17 -10.06
N ALA A 552 29.19 -17.30 -10.35
CA ALA A 552 27.75 -17.57 -10.22
C ALA A 552 27.20 -18.73 -11.10
N GLU A 553 27.91 -19.12 -12.16
CA GLU A 553 27.50 -20.22 -13.06
C GLU A 553 28.17 -21.57 -12.74
N ASP A 554 29.12 -21.66 -11.80
CA ASP A 554 29.68 -22.95 -11.36
C ASP A 554 28.71 -23.71 -10.43
N PRO A 555 28.23 -24.91 -10.79
CA PRO A 555 27.36 -25.71 -9.94
C PRO A 555 27.95 -26.02 -8.57
N SER A 556 29.28 -26.14 -8.45
CA SER A 556 29.94 -26.41 -7.16
C SER A 556 29.82 -25.21 -6.23
N ALA A 557 30.12 -24.00 -6.73
CA ALA A 557 29.86 -22.75 -6.01
C ALA A 557 28.38 -22.53 -5.69
N GLN A 558 27.45 -22.96 -6.56
CA GLN A 558 26.00 -22.83 -6.28
C GLN A 558 25.53 -23.69 -5.08
N LEU A 559 26.18 -24.81 -4.75
CA LEU A 559 25.89 -25.54 -3.51
C LEU A 559 26.30 -24.75 -2.26
N TRP A 560 27.46 -24.09 -2.30
CA TRP A 560 27.93 -23.21 -1.23
C TRP A 560 27.07 -21.94 -1.12
N ALA A 561 26.66 -21.35 -2.25
CA ALA A 561 25.73 -20.23 -2.28
C ALA A 561 24.36 -20.61 -1.69
N GLY A 562 23.88 -21.84 -1.91
CA GLY A 562 22.67 -22.36 -1.27
C GLY A 562 22.78 -22.44 0.26
N LEU A 563 23.93 -22.90 0.77
CA LEU A 563 24.21 -22.95 2.21
C LEU A 563 24.35 -21.53 2.80
N ALA A 564 25.00 -20.62 2.08
CA ALA A 564 25.13 -19.21 2.45
C ALA A 564 23.78 -18.47 2.49
N ALA A 565 22.91 -18.71 1.50
CA ALA A 565 21.54 -18.20 1.47
C ALA A 565 20.70 -18.76 2.63
N GLN A 566 20.78 -20.06 2.91
CA GLN A 566 20.06 -20.67 4.03
C GLN A 566 20.52 -20.10 5.38
N MET A 567 21.83 -19.95 5.59
CA MET A 567 22.38 -19.37 6.82
C MET A 567 22.07 -17.86 6.95
N SER A 568 21.75 -17.19 5.84
CA SER A 568 21.26 -15.81 5.81
C SER A 568 19.74 -15.70 6.00
N GLY A 569 19.02 -16.83 6.10
CA GLY A 569 17.56 -16.88 6.19
C GLY A 569 16.82 -16.60 4.87
N ASN A 570 17.48 -16.75 3.72
CA ASN A 570 16.87 -16.57 2.39
C ASN A 570 16.53 -17.92 1.73
N SER A 571 15.60 -18.65 2.35
CA SER A 571 15.27 -20.05 2.02
C SER A 571 14.71 -20.25 0.60
N SER A 572 14.08 -19.24 0.00
CA SER A 572 13.65 -19.24 -1.40
C SER A 572 14.83 -19.23 -2.37
N GLU A 573 15.81 -18.36 -2.16
CA GLU A 573 17.06 -18.37 -2.94
C GLU A 573 17.85 -19.65 -2.69
N ALA A 574 17.98 -20.09 -1.43
CA ALA A 574 18.69 -21.32 -1.09
C ALA A 574 18.21 -22.52 -1.93
N ARG A 575 16.90 -22.71 -2.06
CA ARG A 575 16.31 -23.75 -2.91
C ARG A 575 16.70 -23.63 -4.39
N VAL A 576 16.73 -22.41 -4.96
CA VAL A 576 17.16 -22.17 -6.34
C VAL A 576 18.65 -22.49 -6.53
N ARG A 577 19.51 -22.05 -5.59
CA ARG A 577 20.95 -22.30 -5.62
C ARG A 577 21.26 -23.80 -5.50
N PHE A 578 20.60 -24.52 -4.58
CA PHE A 578 20.76 -25.98 -4.45
C PHE A 578 20.30 -26.76 -5.68
N GLU A 579 19.24 -26.34 -6.37
CA GLU A 579 18.80 -26.99 -7.61
C GLU A 579 19.79 -26.74 -8.77
N ARG A 580 20.36 -25.53 -8.87
CA ARG A 580 21.46 -25.23 -9.82
C ARG A 580 22.72 -26.06 -9.56
N GLY A 581 23.10 -26.21 -8.29
CA GLY A 581 24.30 -26.96 -7.88
C GLY A 581 24.16 -28.49 -7.85
N LYS A 582 22.95 -28.99 -8.08
CA LYS A 582 22.56 -30.41 -7.93
C LYS A 582 23.42 -31.41 -8.70
N THR A 583 23.95 -31.02 -9.87
CA THR A 583 24.83 -31.85 -10.69
C THR A 583 26.19 -32.07 -10.05
N ALA A 584 26.77 -31.07 -9.39
CA ALA A 584 28.04 -31.18 -8.68
C ALA A 584 27.93 -31.89 -7.33
N LEU A 585 26.72 -32.10 -6.79
CA LEU A 585 26.53 -32.62 -5.43
C LEU A 585 27.26 -33.94 -5.19
N GLN A 586 27.25 -34.88 -6.15
CA GLN A 586 27.91 -36.19 -6.00
C GLN A 586 29.45 -36.12 -5.98
N ASN A 587 30.05 -35.03 -6.46
CA ASN A 587 31.50 -34.84 -6.48
C ASN A 587 32.06 -34.58 -5.08
N PHE A 588 31.24 -34.06 -4.16
CA PHE A 588 31.64 -33.77 -2.78
C PHE A 588 31.63 -35.04 -1.91
N GLU A 589 32.44 -35.02 -0.85
CA GLU A 589 32.48 -36.08 0.15
C GLU A 589 31.16 -36.25 0.91
N PRO A 590 30.80 -37.46 1.38
CA PRO A 590 29.50 -37.74 2.00
C PRO A 590 29.15 -36.79 3.16
N GLU A 591 30.11 -36.41 3.99
CA GLU A 591 29.92 -35.45 5.09
C GLU A 591 29.44 -34.08 4.59
N TYR A 592 29.99 -33.57 3.48
CA TYR A 592 29.55 -32.31 2.87
C TYR A 592 28.23 -32.45 2.11
N ARG A 593 27.99 -33.58 1.44
CA ARG A 593 26.68 -33.87 0.84
C ARG A 593 25.58 -33.93 1.90
N ALA A 594 25.88 -34.47 3.08
CA ALA A 594 24.99 -34.40 4.24
C ALA A 594 24.75 -32.95 4.71
N ARG A 595 25.79 -32.14 4.87
CA ARG A 595 25.66 -30.70 5.23
C ARG A 595 24.81 -29.93 4.21
N PHE A 596 25.02 -30.11 2.89
CA PHE A 596 24.20 -29.50 1.85
C PHE A 596 22.74 -30.01 1.86
N ASN A 597 22.53 -31.33 2.03
CA ASN A 597 21.19 -31.91 2.17
C ASN A 597 20.45 -31.39 3.42
N ILE A 598 21.15 -31.17 4.54
CA ILE A 598 20.58 -30.57 5.75
C ILE A 598 20.15 -29.12 5.48
N ALA A 599 20.97 -28.31 4.83
CA ALA A 599 20.63 -26.94 4.49
C ALA A 599 19.45 -26.86 3.50
N ASN A 600 19.48 -27.64 2.43
CA ASN A 600 18.41 -27.72 1.42
C ASN A 600 17.07 -28.22 2.03
N GLY A 601 17.13 -29.16 2.97
CA GLY A 601 15.94 -29.65 3.68
C GLY A 601 15.35 -28.65 4.67
N ASN A 602 16.19 -27.87 5.36
CA ASN A 602 15.70 -26.77 6.20
C ASN A 602 15.07 -25.66 5.32
N ALA A 603 15.68 -25.35 4.17
CA ALA A 603 15.10 -24.43 3.18
C ALA A 603 13.72 -24.90 2.70
N ALA A 604 13.58 -26.21 2.42
CA ALA A 604 12.32 -26.82 2.02
C ALA A 604 11.23 -26.72 3.11
N LEU A 605 11.58 -26.95 4.39
CA LEU A 605 10.63 -26.79 5.51
C LEU A 605 10.10 -25.36 5.64
N GLU A 606 10.97 -24.35 5.48
CA GLU A 606 10.57 -22.94 5.59
C GLU A 606 9.66 -22.48 4.44
N LEU A 607 9.69 -23.17 3.29
CA LEU A 607 8.75 -22.98 2.18
C LEU A 607 7.56 -23.96 2.22
N GLY A 608 7.43 -24.80 3.26
CA GLY A 608 6.33 -25.75 3.43
C GLY A 608 6.47 -27.09 2.69
N ASP A 609 7.58 -27.33 1.98
CA ASP A 609 7.85 -28.59 1.28
C ASP A 609 8.41 -29.66 2.24
N GLY A 610 7.51 -30.19 3.07
CA GLY A 610 7.80 -31.30 3.98
C GLY A 610 8.22 -32.60 3.26
N GLY A 611 7.83 -32.77 1.99
CA GLY A 611 8.16 -33.96 1.19
C GLY A 611 9.64 -33.98 0.80
N LEU A 612 10.13 -32.89 0.20
CA LEU A 612 11.54 -32.74 -0.11
C LEU A 612 12.41 -32.64 1.16
N ALA A 613 11.90 -32.00 2.22
CA ALA A 613 12.57 -32.01 3.52
C ALA A 613 12.79 -33.43 4.04
N MET A 614 11.80 -34.32 3.92
CA MET A 614 11.94 -35.72 4.31
C MET A 614 12.93 -36.48 3.40
N MET A 615 12.89 -36.24 2.08
CA MET A 615 13.82 -36.85 1.11
C MET A 615 15.28 -36.46 1.39
N THR A 616 15.55 -35.16 1.56
CA THR A 616 16.89 -34.62 1.84
C THR A 616 17.39 -35.05 3.22
N ALA A 617 16.53 -35.07 4.24
CA ALA A 617 16.88 -35.60 5.56
C ALA A 617 17.31 -37.08 5.50
N ASN A 618 16.55 -37.91 4.78
CA ASN A 618 16.88 -39.32 4.61
C ASN A 618 18.23 -39.51 3.89
N SER A 619 18.58 -38.64 2.94
CA SER A 619 19.90 -38.66 2.29
C SER A 619 20.99 -38.23 3.27
N ALA A 620 20.84 -37.11 3.97
CA ALA A 620 21.81 -36.67 4.98
C ALA A 620 22.06 -37.73 6.07
N GLN A 621 21.04 -38.45 6.52
CA GLN A 621 21.21 -39.54 7.50
C GLN A 621 22.03 -40.73 6.99
N ARG A 622 22.04 -40.99 5.67
CA ARG A 622 22.89 -42.04 5.07
C ARG A 622 24.33 -41.58 4.81
N GLU A 623 24.55 -40.28 4.72
CA GLU A 623 25.81 -39.70 4.26
C GLU A 623 26.65 -39.06 5.40
N ALA A 624 26.00 -38.62 6.50
CA ALA A 624 26.65 -37.98 7.63
C ALA A 624 27.59 -38.93 8.38
N GLN A 625 28.86 -38.56 8.49
CA GLN A 625 29.90 -39.35 9.17
C GLN A 625 30.22 -38.80 10.55
N ASN A 626 30.11 -37.49 10.74
CA ASN A 626 30.25 -36.83 12.03
C ASN A 626 28.97 -36.99 12.87
N GLY A 627 29.12 -37.31 14.16
CA GLY A 627 28.00 -37.43 15.10
C GLY A 627 27.15 -36.17 15.25
N LEU A 628 27.74 -34.96 15.11
CA LEU A 628 26.97 -33.72 15.09
C LEU A 628 26.08 -33.61 13.85
N THR A 629 26.64 -33.92 12.68
CA THR A 629 25.92 -33.90 11.39
C THR A 629 24.82 -34.97 11.35
N GLN A 630 25.05 -36.13 11.98
CA GLN A 630 24.02 -37.16 12.20
C GLN A 630 22.88 -36.66 13.10
N LEU A 631 23.19 -35.93 14.19
CA LEU A 631 22.19 -35.30 15.05
C LEU A 631 21.40 -34.19 14.33
N GLN A 632 22.06 -33.38 13.50
CA GLN A 632 21.41 -32.37 12.65
C GLN A 632 20.47 -33.02 11.61
N ALA A 633 20.91 -34.09 10.94
CA ALA A 633 20.07 -34.86 10.00
C ALA A 633 18.89 -35.57 10.70
N ALA A 634 19.07 -36.01 11.94
CA ALA A 634 17.99 -36.55 12.76
C ALA A 634 16.97 -35.48 13.17
N LEU A 635 17.43 -34.28 13.55
CA LEU A 635 16.57 -33.14 13.85
C LEU A 635 15.77 -32.70 12.62
N LEU A 636 16.41 -32.56 11.46
CA LEU A 636 15.72 -32.24 10.20
C LEU A 636 14.64 -33.30 9.86
N ALA A 637 14.96 -34.60 9.97
CA ALA A 637 13.99 -35.66 9.70
C ALA A 637 12.80 -35.60 10.67
N ALA A 638 13.02 -35.30 11.95
CA ALA A 638 11.95 -35.17 12.93
C ALA A 638 11.03 -33.96 12.62
N ARG A 639 11.59 -32.82 12.19
CA ARG A 639 10.83 -31.66 11.70
C ARG A 639 10.03 -32.01 10.44
N ALA A 640 10.63 -32.74 9.49
CA ALA A 640 9.97 -33.19 8.26
C ALA A 640 8.85 -34.21 8.51
N MET A 641 8.99 -35.11 9.50
CA MET A 641 7.88 -35.95 9.98
C MET A 641 6.72 -35.09 10.49
N GLY A 642 6.99 -34.01 11.24
CA GLY A 642 5.98 -33.05 11.67
C GLY A 642 5.24 -32.39 10.50
N ALA A 643 6.00 -31.83 9.55
CA ALA A 643 5.47 -31.17 8.36
C ALA A 643 4.69 -32.11 7.42
N THR A 644 5.01 -33.41 7.41
CA THR A 644 4.27 -34.45 6.65
C THR A 644 3.13 -35.11 7.44
N GLY A 645 2.72 -34.53 8.58
CA GLY A 645 1.60 -35.00 9.38
C GLY A 645 1.88 -36.23 10.25
N ARG A 646 3.12 -36.76 10.25
CA ARG A 646 3.58 -37.90 11.08
C ARG A 646 3.92 -37.45 12.51
N VAL A 647 3.01 -36.68 13.10
CA VAL A 647 3.17 -35.97 14.39
C VAL A 647 3.66 -36.88 15.52
N ASN A 648 3.08 -38.08 15.67
CA ASN A 648 3.46 -38.98 16.76
C ASN A 648 4.92 -39.45 16.64
N GLU A 649 5.39 -39.74 15.42
CA GLU A 649 6.77 -40.18 15.16
C GLU A 649 7.75 -39.01 15.36
N ALA A 650 7.38 -37.82 14.88
CA ALA A 650 8.12 -36.58 15.11
C ALA A 650 8.31 -36.31 16.61
N LEU A 651 7.25 -36.38 17.42
CA LEU A 651 7.32 -36.15 18.87
C LEU A 651 8.17 -37.19 19.60
N VAL A 652 8.20 -38.45 19.15
CA VAL A 652 9.11 -39.48 19.68
C VAL A 652 10.57 -39.16 19.31
N ALA A 653 10.84 -38.83 18.05
CA ALA A 653 12.19 -38.47 17.60
C ALA A 653 12.72 -37.21 18.30
N LEU A 654 11.92 -36.14 18.38
CA LEU A 654 12.25 -34.91 19.10
C LEU A 654 12.43 -35.16 20.61
N THR A 655 11.67 -36.06 21.22
CA THR A 655 11.89 -36.43 22.64
C THR A 655 13.23 -37.10 22.86
N LYS A 656 13.71 -37.94 21.93
CA LYS A 656 15.06 -38.54 22.00
C LYS A 656 16.16 -37.50 21.75
N LEU A 657 15.95 -36.57 20.82
CA LEU A 657 16.92 -35.52 20.49
C LEU A 657 17.01 -34.44 21.58
N ALA A 658 15.93 -34.17 22.32
CA ALA A 658 15.93 -33.31 23.50
C ALA A 658 16.82 -33.84 24.66
N THR A 659 17.30 -35.09 24.57
CA THR A 659 18.30 -35.69 25.47
C THR A 659 19.65 -35.94 24.79
N ALA A 660 19.94 -35.30 23.65
CA ALA A 660 21.24 -35.39 22.98
C ALA A 660 22.38 -34.82 23.86
N PRO A 661 23.62 -35.32 23.70
CA PRO A 661 24.78 -34.75 24.40
C PRO A 661 25.16 -33.36 23.88
N ASP A 662 24.78 -33.04 22.65
CA ASP A 662 24.89 -31.70 22.09
C ASP A 662 23.76 -30.80 22.59
N ARG A 663 24.12 -29.63 23.14
CA ARG A 663 23.18 -28.71 23.79
C ARG A 663 22.32 -27.93 22.79
N GLU A 664 22.84 -27.64 21.61
CA GLU A 664 22.10 -26.90 20.58
C GLU A 664 20.99 -27.79 20.01
N ILE A 665 21.34 -29.03 19.65
CA ILE A 665 20.37 -30.04 19.19
C ILE A 665 19.32 -30.32 20.26
N ALA A 666 19.73 -30.46 21.53
CA ALA A 666 18.79 -30.67 22.62
C ALA A 666 17.81 -29.49 22.79
N ALA A 667 18.29 -28.25 22.75
CA ALA A 667 17.46 -27.05 22.86
C ALA A 667 16.52 -26.90 21.65
N ARG A 668 17.02 -27.05 20.42
CA ARG A 668 16.20 -27.00 19.19
C ARG A 668 15.15 -28.11 19.18
N ALA A 669 15.50 -29.33 19.55
CA ALA A 669 14.55 -30.44 19.61
C ALA A 669 13.45 -30.24 20.69
N ALA A 670 13.80 -29.66 21.83
CA ALA A 670 12.83 -29.32 22.88
C ALA A 670 11.88 -28.19 22.45
N TYR A 671 12.39 -27.15 21.79
CA TYR A 671 11.59 -26.07 21.19
C TYR A 671 10.60 -26.62 20.16
N GLU A 672 11.07 -27.39 19.17
CA GLU A 672 10.23 -27.99 18.15
C GLU A 672 9.20 -28.97 18.74
N LYS A 673 9.58 -29.74 19.78
CA LYS A 673 8.65 -30.64 20.49
C LYS A 673 7.50 -29.86 21.15
N ALA A 674 7.80 -28.77 21.86
CA ALA A 674 6.79 -27.95 22.51
C ALA A 674 5.83 -27.33 21.48
N ASN A 675 6.38 -26.85 20.37
CA ASN A 675 5.62 -26.17 19.31
C ASN A 675 4.72 -27.12 18.52
N LEU A 676 5.26 -28.26 18.07
CA LEU A 676 4.51 -29.28 17.32
C LEU A 676 3.50 -29.99 18.21
N GLY A 677 3.85 -30.24 19.49
CA GLY A 677 2.96 -30.89 20.44
C GLY A 677 1.75 -30.03 20.77
N GLU A 678 1.92 -28.71 20.94
CA GLU A 678 0.84 -27.77 21.21
C GLU A 678 -0.05 -27.59 19.97
N SER A 679 0.52 -27.26 18.80
CA SER A 679 -0.27 -27.02 17.57
C SER A 679 -1.02 -28.24 17.04
N SER A 680 -0.66 -29.45 17.48
CA SER A 680 -1.36 -30.71 17.17
C SER A 680 -2.26 -31.23 18.30
N GLY A 681 -2.41 -30.48 19.39
CA GLY A 681 -3.22 -30.86 20.55
C GLY A 681 -2.71 -32.10 21.31
N LYS A 682 -1.42 -32.43 21.18
CA LYS A 682 -0.77 -33.57 21.85
C LYS A 682 -0.10 -33.19 23.18
N ILE A 683 0.22 -31.91 23.36
CA ILE A 683 0.76 -31.31 24.58
C ILE A 683 -0.16 -30.13 24.93
N GLN A 684 -0.50 -29.95 26.21
CA GLN A 684 -1.36 -28.83 26.61
C GLN A 684 -0.58 -27.50 26.50
N PRO A 685 -1.20 -26.36 26.13
CA PRO A 685 -0.50 -25.08 26.02
C PRO A 685 0.30 -24.70 27.28
N ILE A 686 -0.25 -24.99 28.48
CA ILE A 686 0.42 -24.76 29.77
C ILE A 686 1.65 -25.64 30.01
N GLU A 687 1.77 -26.78 29.34
CA GLU A 687 2.95 -27.65 29.38
C GLU A 687 4.03 -27.15 28.41
N SER A 688 3.63 -26.68 27.22
CA SER A 688 4.55 -26.02 26.28
C SER A 688 5.08 -24.69 26.80
N ILE A 689 4.27 -23.89 27.51
CA ILE A 689 4.73 -22.70 28.26
C ILE A 689 5.85 -23.09 29.24
N LYS A 690 5.65 -24.13 30.06
CA LYS A 690 6.67 -24.61 31.02
C LYS A 690 7.94 -25.10 30.32
N ALA A 691 7.81 -25.81 29.20
CA ALA A 691 8.95 -26.30 28.43
C ALA A 691 9.77 -25.16 27.82
N LEU A 692 9.11 -24.16 27.24
CA LEU A 692 9.77 -23.00 26.63
C LEU A 692 10.37 -22.05 27.67
N ASP A 693 9.71 -21.82 28.81
CA ASP A 693 10.26 -21.02 29.90
C ASP A 693 11.52 -21.66 30.50
N ALA A 694 11.55 -22.99 30.67
CA ALA A 694 12.75 -23.72 31.10
C ALA A 694 13.92 -23.59 30.10
N LEU A 695 13.65 -23.50 28.79
CA LEU A 695 14.70 -23.30 27.78
C LEU A 695 15.40 -21.94 27.90
N ARG A 696 14.73 -20.90 28.43
CA ARG A 696 15.36 -19.58 28.70
C ARG A 696 16.49 -19.63 29.73
N TYR A 697 16.61 -20.71 30.49
CA TYR A 697 17.71 -20.95 31.43
C TYR A 697 18.75 -21.95 30.87
N THR A 698 18.46 -22.56 29.73
CA THR A 698 19.25 -23.61 29.09
C THR A 698 20.04 -23.11 27.88
N TRP A 699 19.48 -22.17 27.11
CA TRP A 699 20.04 -21.65 25.86
C TRP A 699 19.82 -20.14 25.71
N ARG A 700 20.85 -19.40 25.27
CA ARG A 700 20.86 -17.93 25.08
C ARG A 700 21.86 -17.49 24.01
N GLY A 701 21.63 -16.33 23.39
CA GLY A 701 22.60 -15.54 22.62
C GLY A 701 22.36 -15.44 21.11
N ASP A 702 21.41 -16.20 20.56
CA ASP A 702 21.19 -16.41 19.11
C ASP A 702 19.71 -16.28 18.69
N ASP A 703 19.39 -16.59 17.43
CA ASP A 703 18.01 -16.59 16.93
C ASP A 703 17.08 -17.55 17.70
N LEU A 704 17.60 -18.66 18.25
CA LEU A 704 16.79 -19.62 18.99
C LEU A 704 16.29 -19.05 20.32
N GLU A 705 17.10 -18.28 21.06
CA GLU A 705 16.62 -17.56 22.25
C GLU A 705 15.45 -16.63 21.90
N LEU A 706 15.57 -15.90 20.79
CA LEU A 706 14.54 -14.95 20.34
C LEU A 706 13.26 -15.69 19.89
N ASP A 707 13.37 -16.77 19.14
CA ASP A 707 12.22 -17.58 18.72
C ASP A 707 11.54 -18.29 19.92
N ILE A 708 12.30 -18.73 20.94
CA ILE A 708 11.74 -19.22 22.22
C ILE A 708 10.94 -18.10 22.91
N LEU A 709 11.51 -16.90 23.07
CA LEU A 709 10.85 -15.77 23.75
C LEU A 709 9.63 -15.26 22.97
N ARG A 710 9.69 -15.25 21.63
CA ARG A 710 8.60 -14.90 20.71
C ARG A 710 7.42 -15.87 20.87
N ARG A 711 7.66 -17.18 20.80
CA ARG A 711 6.60 -18.20 20.93
C ARG A 711 6.07 -18.31 22.36
N LEU A 712 6.92 -18.19 23.38
CA LEU A 712 6.48 -18.14 24.78
C LEU A 712 5.57 -16.92 25.03
N GLY A 713 5.94 -15.75 24.49
CA GLY A 713 5.13 -14.54 24.55
C GLY A 713 3.74 -14.74 23.94
N GLY A 714 3.68 -15.27 22.71
CA GLY A 714 2.43 -15.60 22.03
C GLY A 714 1.57 -16.62 22.79
N LEU A 715 2.18 -17.64 23.42
CA LEU A 715 1.46 -18.62 24.24
C LEU A 715 0.89 -18.01 25.53
N TYR A 716 1.59 -17.07 26.18
CA TYR A 716 1.02 -16.33 27.32
C TYR A 716 -0.21 -15.50 26.90
N ILE A 717 -0.13 -14.80 25.76
CA ILE A 717 -1.26 -14.06 25.17
C ILE A 717 -2.45 -14.99 24.89
N GLN A 718 -2.21 -16.15 24.26
CA GLN A 718 -3.24 -17.15 23.97
C GLN A 718 -3.85 -17.77 25.24
N ALA A 719 -3.07 -17.88 26.32
CA ALA A 719 -3.55 -18.30 27.65
C ALA A 719 -4.27 -17.18 28.43
N GLY A 720 -4.38 -15.97 27.88
CA GLY A 720 -5.02 -14.80 28.50
C GLY A 720 -4.09 -13.92 29.34
N ASP A 721 -2.84 -14.33 29.59
CA ASP A 721 -1.84 -13.49 30.27
C ASP A 721 -1.12 -12.59 29.27
N ILE A 722 -1.89 -11.64 28.73
CA ILE A 722 -1.46 -10.73 27.67
C ILE A 722 -0.34 -9.79 28.16
N ARG A 723 -0.32 -9.44 29.46
CA ARG A 723 0.77 -8.63 30.04
C ARG A 723 2.07 -9.44 30.07
N SER A 724 2.10 -10.65 30.62
CA SER A 724 3.35 -11.44 30.64
C SER A 724 3.85 -11.76 29.23
N GLY A 725 2.93 -11.99 28.28
CA GLY A 725 3.29 -12.21 26.88
C GLY A 725 3.97 -11.00 26.24
N LEU A 726 3.32 -9.83 26.30
CA LEU A 726 3.89 -8.58 25.79
C LEU A 726 5.17 -8.18 26.53
N THR A 727 5.28 -8.35 27.85
CA THR A 727 6.51 -8.08 28.60
C THR A 727 7.65 -9.00 28.16
N THR A 728 7.37 -10.29 27.93
CA THR A 728 8.37 -11.25 27.44
C THR A 728 8.91 -10.81 26.08
N MET A 729 8.03 -10.50 25.13
CA MET A 729 8.42 -10.04 23.80
C MET A 729 9.10 -8.66 23.82
N ALA A 730 8.57 -7.68 24.56
CA ALA A 730 9.18 -6.35 24.67
C ALA A 730 10.59 -6.41 25.27
N SER A 731 10.82 -7.23 26.30
CA SER A 731 12.15 -7.44 26.87
C SER A 731 13.13 -8.10 25.89
N ALA A 732 12.64 -9.00 25.03
CA ALA A 732 13.43 -9.66 24.00
C ALA A 732 13.71 -8.76 22.78
N SER A 733 12.86 -7.77 22.51
CA SER A 733 12.90 -6.92 21.30
C SER A 733 14.16 -6.05 21.15
N THR A 734 14.92 -5.88 22.24
CA THR A 734 16.19 -5.13 22.28
C THR A 734 17.42 -6.02 22.20
N LEU A 735 17.26 -7.35 22.33
CA LEU A 735 18.33 -8.32 22.21
C LEU A 735 18.71 -8.51 20.73
N ARG A 736 20.02 -8.57 20.46
CA ARG A 736 20.61 -8.87 19.13
C ARG A 736 19.86 -8.25 17.93
N PRO A 737 19.77 -6.91 17.81
CA PRO A 737 18.98 -6.25 16.76
C PRO A 737 19.44 -6.54 15.32
N ASP A 738 20.64 -7.10 15.17
CA ASP A 738 21.25 -7.60 13.93
C ASP A 738 20.57 -8.87 13.38
N LEU A 739 19.98 -9.70 14.24
CA LEU A 739 19.47 -11.02 13.87
C LEU A 739 18.11 -10.97 13.12
N PRO A 740 17.83 -11.94 12.23
CA PRO A 740 16.52 -12.09 11.60
C PRO A 740 15.37 -12.29 12.59
N ALA A 741 15.53 -13.13 13.64
CA ALA A 741 14.48 -13.37 14.63
C ALA A 741 14.15 -12.10 15.44
N ALA A 742 15.12 -11.22 15.69
CA ALA A 742 14.89 -9.93 16.36
C ALA A 742 14.00 -8.97 15.55
N ARG A 743 13.92 -9.13 14.22
CA ARG A 743 12.95 -8.41 13.38
C ARG A 743 11.57 -9.03 13.52
N ARG A 744 11.42 -10.33 13.22
CA ARG A 744 10.15 -11.08 13.36
C ARG A 744 9.48 -10.88 14.73
N LEU A 745 10.27 -10.87 15.81
CA LEU A 745 9.79 -10.66 17.18
C LEU A 745 9.22 -9.25 17.39
N ARG A 746 9.88 -8.21 16.86
CA ARG A 746 9.37 -6.83 16.88
C ARG A 746 8.12 -6.68 16.01
N ASP A 747 8.09 -7.34 14.86
CA ASP A 747 6.94 -7.32 13.95
C ASP A 747 5.72 -7.96 14.64
N ASP A 748 5.85 -9.18 15.18
CA ASP A 748 4.80 -9.88 15.93
C ASP A 748 4.33 -9.06 17.16
N LEU A 749 5.26 -8.46 17.91
CA LEU A 749 4.96 -7.60 19.06
C LEU A 749 4.14 -6.37 18.66
N PHE A 750 4.50 -5.73 17.55
CA PHE A 750 3.78 -4.58 17.01
C PHE A 750 2.39 -4.97 16.50
N GLN A 751 2.27 -6.10 15.77
CA GLN A 751 0.96 -6.59 15.31
C GLN A 751 0.04 -6.95 16.49
N GLN A 752 0.57 -7.57 17.55
CA GLN A 752 -0.23 -7.84 18.75
C GLN A 752 -0.70 -6.54 19.44
N PHE A 753 0.17 -5.54 19.57
CA PHE A 753 -0.21 -4.24 20.14
C PHE A 753 -1.26 -3.52 19.28
N LYS A 754 -1.13 -3.60 17.94
CA LYS A 754 -2.12 -3.14 16.98
C LYS A 754 -3.47 -3.85 17.14
N TYR A 755 -3.48 -5.19 17.16
CA TYR A 755 -4.69 -5.97 17.33
C TYR A 755 -5.47 -5.59 18.60
N LEU A 756 -4.75 -5.42 19.72
CA LEU A 756 -5.33 -5.02 20.99
C LEU A 756 -5.96 -3.62 20.94
N PHE A 757 -5.26 -2.61 20.41
CA PHE A 757 -5.66 -1.21 20.56
C PHE A 757 -6.29 -0.55 19.32
N LEU A 758 -6.33 -1.22 18.17
CA LEU A 758 -7.03 -0.77 16.96
C LEU A 758 -8.06 -1.76 16.40
N GLU A 759 -7.96 -3.05 16.71
CA GLU A 759 -8.80 -4.11 16.12
C GLU A 759 -9.73 -4.78 17.16
N GLY A 760 -9.93 -4.09 18.29
CA GLY A 760 -10.87 -4.46 19.35
C GLY A 760 -10.37 -5.51 20.34
N GLY A 761 -9.13 -6.00 20.22
CA GLY A 761 -8.60 -7.05 21.10
C GLY A 761 -8.53 -6.69 22.59
N ALA A 762 -8.56 -5.40 22.94
CA ALA A 762 -8.62 -4.92 24.32
C ALA A 762 -10.05 -4.57 24.81
N ASP A 763 -11.08 -4.64 23.97
CA ASP A 763 -12.43 -4.16 24.34
C ASP A 763 -13.21 -5.14 25.23
N GLY A 764 -12.76 -6.39 25.31
CA GLY A 764 -13.22 -7.37 26.29
C GLY A 764 -12.48 -7.31 27.64
N MET A 765 -11.54 -6.40 27.82
CA MET A 765 -10.78 -6.24 29.07
C MET A 765 -11.49 -5.30 30.05
N ASP A 766 -11.09 -5.37 31.32
CA ASP A 766 -11.35 -4.27 32.25
C ASP A 766 -10.69 -2.96 31.74
N PRO A 767 -11.39 -1.81 31.74
CA PRO A 767 -10.84 -0.56 31.18
C PRO A 767 -9.56 -0.06 31.88
N ILE A 768 -9.38 -0.33 33.19
CA ILE A 768 -8.18 0.05 33.94
C ILE A 768 -7.02 -0.87 33.55
N GLN A 769 -7.27 -2.16 33.34
CA GLN A 769 -6.28 -3.11 32.82
C GLN A 769 -5.83 -2.73 31.40
N ALA A 770 -6.76 -2.43 30.49
CA ALA A 770 -6.45 -1.98 29.13
C ALA A 770 -5.65 -0.65 29.13
N LEU A 771 -6.03 0.30 29.99
CA LEU A 771 -5.34 1.57 30.18
C LEU A 771 -3.90 1.39 30.68
N ALA A 772 -3.71 0.55 31.71
CA ALA A 772 -2.39 0.24 32.24
C ALA A 772 -1.51 -0.47 31.21
N LEU A 773 -2.07 -1.45 30.48
CA LEU A 773 -1.38 -2.18 29.41
C LEU A 773 -0.94 -1.24 28.27
N PHE A 774 -1.77 -0.24 27.91
CA PHE A 774 -1.37 0.76 26.93
C PHE A 774 -0.18 1.59 27.43
N TYR A 775 -0.19 2.03 28.69
CA TYR A 775 0.92 2.82 29.24
C TYR A 775 2.22 2.03 29.39
N ASP A 776 2.14 0.74 29.77
CA ASP A 776 3.29 -0.17 29.85
C ASP A 776 4.05 -0.26 28.51
N PHE A 777 3.30 -0.26 27.39
CA PHE A 777 3.82 -0.49 26.03
C PHE A 777 3.62 0.70 25.08
N ARG A 778 3.44 1.92 25.59
CA ARG A 778 3.15 3.13 24.80
C ARG A 778 4.20 3.47 23.73
N ASN A 779 5.40 2.90 23.84
CA ASN A 779 6.50 3.01 22.88
C ASN A 779 6.28 2.15 21.61
N LEU A 780 5.30 1.25 21.61
CA LEU A 780 4.88 0.48 20.43
C LEU A 780 3.84 1.22 19.57
N ALA A 781 3.28 2.33 20.05
CA ALA A 781 2.30 3.11 19.30
C ALA A 781 2.95 3.76 18.05
N PRO A 782 2.44 3.51 16.83
CA PRO A 782 3.07 3.99 15.61
C PRO A 782 2.95 5.51 15.43
N ILE A 783 3.78 6.05 14.54
CA ILE A 783 3.71 7.45 14.11
C ILE A 783 2.69 7.56 12.97
N GLY A 784 1.88 8.62 12.97
CA GLY A 784 0.83 8.84 11.97
C GLY A 784 -0.49 8.10 12.24
N PRO A 785 -1.35 7.91 11.21
CA PRO A 785 -2.80 7.67 11.37
C PRO A 785 -3.23 6.48 12.24
N ASP A 786 -2.48 5.37 12.25
CA ASP A 786 -2.76 4.23 13.12
C ASP A 786 -2.56 4.62 14.60
N GLY A 787 -1.46 5.31 14.93
CA GLY A 787 -1.20 5.77 16.29
C GLY A 787 -2.10 6.93 16.70
N ASP A 788 -2.54 7.74 15.74
CA ASP A 788 -3.54 8.78 15.97
C ASP A 788 -4.92 8.18 16.34
N ARG A 789 -5.29 7.03 15.76
CA ARG A 789 -6.47 6.26 16.20
C ARG A 789 -6.27 5.62 17.58
N MET A 790 -5.08 5.07 17.87
CA MET A 790 -4.78 4.54 19.21
C MET A 790 -4.89 5.62 20.30
N VAL A 791 -4.40 6.83 20.04
CA VAL A 791 -4.48 7.98 20.96
C VAL A 791 -5.94 8.40 21.18
N ARG A 792 -6.79 8.35 20.15
CA ARG A 792 -8.23 8.61 20.30
C ARG A 792 -8.92 7.54 21.16
N GLY A 793 -8.70 6.26 20.86
CA GLY A 793 -9.22 5.14 21.65
C GLY A 793 -8.66 5.07 23.09
N LEU A 794 -7.52 5.70 23.37
CA LEU A 794 -7.02 5.93 24.72
C LEU A 794 -7.80 7.04 25.43
N ALA A 795 -8.07 8.16 24.75
CA ALA A 795 -8.90 9.24 25.29
C ALA A 795 -10.33 8.76 25.59
N GLU A 796 -10.93 7.96 24.71
CA GLU A 796 -12.26 7.36 24.91
C GLU A 796 -12.31 6.46 26.17
N ARG A 797 -11.28 5.62 26.39
CA ARG A 797 -11.17 4.77 27.59
C ARG A 797 -10.90 5.57 28.87
N LEU A 798 -10.15 6.67 28.81
CA LEU A 798 -10.01 7.64 29.91
C LEU A 798 -11.35 8.30 30.24
N VAL A 799 -12.12 8.72 29.22
CA VAL A 799 -13.46 9.31 29.37
C VAL A 799 -14.48 8.33 29.94
N ALA A 800 -14.35 7.03 29.65
CA ALA A 800 -15.18 5.98 30.25
C ALA A 800 -14.85 5.69 31.74
N LEU A 801 -13.75 6.25 32.25
CA LEU A 801 -13.31 6.20 33.66
C LEU A 801 -13.44 7.56 34.36
N ASP A 802 -14.21 8.50 33.77
CA ASP A 802 -14.38 9.89 34.21
C ASP A 802 -13.07 10.72 34.30
N LEU A 803 -11.99 10.27 33.64
CA LEU A 803 -10.68 10.94 33.59
C LEU A 803 -10.63 12.03 32.50
N LEU A 804 -11.61 12.95 32.52
CA LEU A 804 -11.76 14.04 31.55
C LEU A 804 -10.52 14.96 31.42
N PRO A 805 -9.81 15.36 32.50
CA PRO A 805 -8.62 16.20 32.39
C PRO A 805 -7.47 15.53 31.62
N GLN A 806 -7.29 14.21 31.80
CA GLN A 806 -6.29 13.42 31.10
C GLN A 806 -6.65 13.24 29.62
N ALA A 807 -7.91 12.96 29.33
CA ALA A 807 -8.40 12.81 27.95
C ALA A 807 -8.33 14.12 27.15
N THR A 808 -8.72 15.25 27.75
CA THR A 808 -8.61 16.57 27.11
C THR A 808 -7.15 16.96 26.85
N GLN A 809 -6.24 16.75 27.81
CA GLN A 809 -4.80 16.99 27.61
C GLN A 809 -4.23 16.14 26.45
N LEU A 810 -4.64 14.87 26.36
CA LEU A 810 -4.19 13.94 25.33
C LEU A 810 -4.64 14.36 23.92
N LEU A 811 -5.93 14.67 23.74
CA LEU A 811 -6.45 15.12 22.45
C LEU A 811 -5.97 16.54 22.08
N GLN A 812 -5.79 17.45 23.05
CA GLN A 812 -5.21 18.78 22.82
C GLN A 812 -3.80 18.68 22.23
N HIS A 813 -2.94 17.82 22.79
CA HIS A 813 -1.61 17.57 22.24
C HIS A 813 -1.68 17.08 20.79
N GLN A 814 -2.63 16.20 20.47
CA GLN A 814 -2.83 15.65 19.13
C GLN A 814 -3.26 16.74 18.12
N VAL A 815 -4.24 17.57 18.49
CA VAL A 815 -4.74 18.71 17.70
C VAL A 815 -3.67 19.78 17.47
N ASP A 816 -2.79 20.01 18.45
CA ASP A 816 -1.75 21.05 18.37
C ASP A 816 -0.46 20.63 17.68
N LYS A 817 -0.14 19.32 17.62
CA LYS A 817 1.19 18.82 17.22
C LYS A 817 1.21 17.69 16.19
N ARG A 818 0.06 17.07 15.85
CA ARG A 818 0.01 15.89 14.96
C ARG A 818 -1.01 15.98 13.82
N LEU A 819 -2.11 16.71 14.01
CA LEU A 819 -3.23 16.72 13.07
C LEU A 819 -3.34 18.02 12.29
N GLU A 820 -3.70 17.89 11.00
CA GLU A 820 -4.03 18.99 10.09
C GLU A 820 -5.35 18.71 9.35
N GLY A 821 -5.89 19.73 8.66
CA GLY A 821 -7.08 19.61 7.80
C GLY A 821 -8.30 18.97 8.47
N PHE A 822 -9.03 18.15 7.71
CA PHE A 822 -10.24 17.46 8.15
C PHE A 822 -10.01 16.66 9.45
N SER A 823 -8.89 15.93 9.58
CA SER A 823 -8.58 15.13 10.76
C SER A 823 -8.41 15.98 12.02
N LYS A 824 -7.81 17.19 11.88
CA LYS A 824 -7.76 18.18 12.97
C LYS A 824 -9.15 18.68 13.34
N ALA A 825 -9.99 19.00 12.33
CA ALA A 825 -11.35 19.46 12.57
C ALA A 825 -12.21 18.41 13.30
N GLN A 826 -12.10 17.13 12.95
CA GLN A 826 -12.79 16.05 13.67
C GLN A 826 -12.33 15.99 15.14
N VAL A 827 -11.04 15.75 15.41
CA VAL A 827 -10.55 15.54 16.78
C VAL A 827 -10.65 16.79 17.65
N ALA A 828 -10.57 17.99 17.07
CA ALA A 828 -10.83 19.22 17.81
C ALA A 828 -12.33 19.42 18.15
N THR A 829 -13.24 18.79 17.42
CA THR A 829 -14.67 18.74 17.76
C THR A 829 -14.90 17.79 18.93
N ASP A 830 -14.23 16.64 18.93
CA ASP A 830 -14.26 15.66 20.04
C ASP A 830 -13.69 16.28 21.33
N LEU A 831 -12.56 16.97 21.20
CA LEU A 831 -11.92 17.74 22.28
C LEU A 831 -12.81 18.89 22.79
N ALA A 832 -13.44 19.65 21.91
CA ALA A 832 -14.39 20.69 22.30
C ALA A 832 -15.60 20.12 23.04
N ALA A 833 -16.07 18.93 22.63
CA ALA A 833 -17.13 18.21 23.32
C ALA A 833 -16.73 17.80 24.74
N LEU A 834 -15.49 17.31 24.93
CA LEU A 834 -14.96 16.98 26.26
C LEU A 834 -14.74 18.23 27.12
N TYR A 835 -14.27 19.35 26.57
CA TYR A 835 -14.17 20.62 27.32
C TYR A 835 -15.54 21.12 27.78
N LEU A 836 -16.61 20.93 26.99
CA LEU A 836 -17.95 21.32 27.41
C LEU A 836 -18.50 20.39 28.52
N MET A 837 -18.18 19.08 28.50
CA MET A 837 -18.44 18.17 29.62
C MET A 837 -17.68 18.59 30.89
N ASP A 838 -16.41 18.99 30.75
CA ASP A 838 -15.52 19.48 31.81
C ASP A 838 -15.81 20.96 32.22
N ARG A 839 -16.94 21.52 31.77
CA ARG A 839 -17.44 22.89 32.06
C ARG A 839 -16.45 24.02 31.72
N ARG A 840 -15.69 23.87 30.64
CA ARG A 840 -14.70 24.84 30.12
C ARG A 840 -15.12 25.39 28.74
N PRO A 841 -16.25 26.12 28.63
CA PRO A 841 -16.79 26.56 27.34
C PRO A 841 -15.86 27.50 26.55
N GLU A 842 -14.99 28.28 27.21
CA GLU A 842 -13.97 29.09 26.55
C GLU A 842 -12.92 28.23 25.83
N GLU A 843 -12.63 27.02 26.33
CA GLU A 843 -11.70 26.08 25.71
C GLU A 843 -12.39 25.28 24.60
N ALA A 844 -13.67 24.93 24.77
CA ALA A 844 -14.49 24.36 23.71
C ALA A 844 -14.55 25.31 22.49
N LEU A 845 -14.86 26.60 22.68
CA LEU A 845 -14.84 27.59 21.60
C LEU A 845 -13.46 27.75 20.95
N ARG A 846 -12.38 27.79 21.75
CA ARG A 846 -11.01 27.87 21.21
C ARG A 846 -10.66 26.63 20.37
N ALA A 847 -11.06 25.43 20.79
CA ALA A 847 -10.84 24.21 20.03
C ALA A 847 -11.62 24.21 18.69
N ILE A 848 -12.88 24.67 18.67
CA ILE A 848 -13.66 24.84 17.43
C ILE A 848 -13.03 25.90 16.51
N TRP A 849 -12.71 27.08 17.04
CA TRP A 849 -12.19 28.21 16.24
C TRP A 849 -10.78 27.94 15.68
N ASN A 850 -9.89 27.32 16.45
CA ASN A 850 -8.52 26.97 16.03
C ASN A 850 -8.45 25.72 15.13
N SER A 851 -9.61 25.15 14.75
CA SER A 851 -9.75 23.98 13.88
C SER A 851 -10.71 24.20 12.71
N ARG A 852 -11.03 25.47 12.37
CA ARG A 852 -11.85 25.79 11.19
C ARG A 852 -11.12 25.37 9.90
N VAL A 853 -11.86 24.70 9.02
CA VAL A 853 -11.40 24.14 7.74
C VAL A 853 -12.54 24.29 6.74
N SER A 854 -12.23 24.67 5.51
CA SER A 854 -13.22 24.79 4.43
C SER A 854 -13.73 23.41 3.97
N LEU A 855 -14.98 23.33 3.51
CA LEU A 855 -15.57 22.11 2.92
C LEU A 855 -15.62 20.89 3.87
N LEU A 856 -15.90 21.09 5.16
CA LEU A 856 -16.24 20.00 6.07
C LEU A 856 -17.62 19.37 5.70
N PRO A 857 -17.82 18.05 5.87
CA PRO A 857 -19.11 17.40 5.70
C PRO A 857 -20.17 17.97 6.64
N GLU A 858 -21.40 18.13 6.14
CA GLU A 858 -22.44 18.86 6.88
C GLU A 858 -22.80 18.27 8.26
N PRO A 859 -22.85 16.95 8.49
CA PRO A 859 -23.06 16.40 9.84
C PRO A 859 -21.99 16.81 10.87
N LEU A 860 -20.76 17.11 10.42
CA LEU A 860 -19.71 17.64 11.27
C LEU A 860 -19.85 19.16 11.48
N ASN A 861 -20.37 19.91 10.48
CA ASN A 861 -20.73 21.32 10.67
C ASN A 861 -21.89 21.48 11.65
N GLU A 862 -22.97 20.67 11.53
CA GLU A 862 -24.07 20.59 12.51
C GLU A 862 -23.50 20.44 13.93
N GLN A 863 -22.69 19.41 14.16
CA GLN A 863 -22.08 19.14 15.46
C GLN A 863 -21.23 20.31 15.97
N ARG A 864 -20.45 20.96 15.10
CA ARG A 864 -19.60 22.10 15.47
C ARG A 864 -20.43 23.36 15.77
N ARG A 865 -21.49 23.65 15.01
CA ARG A 865 -22.45 24.74 15.31
C ARG A 865 -23.17 24.51 16.64
N LEU A 866 -23.59 23.28 16.92
CA LEU A 866 -24.24 22.89 18.18
C LEU A 866 -23.31 23.10 19.38
N ILE A 867 -22.04 22.72 19.28
CA ILE A 867 -21.03 22.94 20.33
C ILE A 867 -20.70 24.44 20.47
N GLU A 868 -20.59 25.18 19.36
CA GLU A 868 -20.34 26.63 19.38
C GLU A 868 -21.49 27.39 20.05
N ALA A 869 -22.75 27.10 19.68
CA ALA A 869 -23.93 27.66 20.33
C ALA A 869 -24.07 27.27 21.81
N ALA A 870 -23.86 25.99 22.15
CA ALA A 870 -23.90 25.53 23.54
C ALA A 870 -22.85 26.23 24.42
N SER A 871 -21.63 26.38 23.91
CA SER A 871 -20.54 27.04 24.64
C SER A 871 -20.78 28.55 24.77
N LEU A 872 -21.31 29.22 23.73
CA LEU A 872 -21.76 30.62 23.82
C LEU A 872 -22.89 30.80 24.84
N ALA A 873 -23.81 29.83 24.95
CA ALA A 873 -24.91 29.87 25.91
C ALA A 873 -24.46 29.71 27.36
N GLU A 874 -23.50 28.80 27.65
CA GLU A 874 -22.88 28.69 28.98
C GLU A 874 -22.08 29.96 29.34
N LEU A 875 -21.49 30.65 28.36
CA LEU A 875 -20.88 31.98 28.53
C LEU A 875 -21.89 33.13 28.61
N GLY A 876 -23.19 32.85 28.68
CA GLY A 876 -24.26 33.85 28.77
C GLY A 876 -24.51 34.66 27.50
N ARG A 877 -23.79 34.39 26.40
CA ARG A 877 -23.91 35.06 25.08
C ARG A 877 -25.11 34.53 24.29
N LYS A 878 -26.30 34.62 24.91
CA LYS A 878 -27.57 34.04 24.45
C LYS A 878 -27.93 34.41 23.01
N ASP A 879 -27.82 35.68 22.64
CA ASP A 879 -28.22 36.15 21.31
C ASP A 879 -27.31 35.55 20.22
N HIS A 880 -25.98 35.59 20.42
CA HIS A 880 -25.01 34.96 19.52
C HIS A 880 -25.17 33.43 19.45
N ALA A 881 -25.55 32.79 20.57
CA ALA A 881 -25.82 31.36 20.62
C ALA A 881 -27.05 30.99 19.78
N LEU A 882 -28.13 31.78 19.86
CA LEU A 882 -29.32 31.61 19.02
C LEU A 882 -29.01 31.92 17.54
N GLU A 883 -28.25 32.98 17.25
CA GLU A 883 -27.84 33.34 15.88
C GLU A 883 -27.07 32.19 15.21
N THR A 884 -26.16 31.54 15.94
CA THR A 884 -25.34 30.39 15.47
C THR A 884 -26.18 29.18 15.01
N ILE A 885 -27.41 29.01 15.50
CA ILE A 885 -28.32 27.90 15.15
C ILE A 885 -29.71 28.39 14.69
N GLU A 886 -29.79 29.64 14.18
CA GLU A 886 -31.04 30.21 13.63
C GLU A 886 -31.56 29.41 12.42
N PHE A 887 -30.64 28.88 11.61
CA PHE A 887 -30.94 28.15 10.37
C PHE A 887 -30.89 26.62 10.52
N ASP A 888 -30.43 26.11 11.67
CA ASP A 888 -30.28 24.68 11.92
C ASP A 888 -31.62 24.10 12.42
N ASP A 889 -32.32 23.37 11.55
CA ASP A 889 -33.64 22.79 11.82
C ASP A 889 -33.56 21.40 12.50
N SER A 890 -32.37 20.94 12.90
CA SER A 890 -32.19 19.61 13.49
C SER A 890 -32.90 19.46 14.85
N PRO A 891 -33.31 18.23 15.24
CA PRO A 891 -33.89 17.99 16.56
C PRO A 891 -32.98 18.42 17.72
N ASP A 892 -31.66 18.29 17.55
CA ASP A 892 -30.69 18.77 18.53
C ASP A 892 -30.60 20.30 18.59
N ALA A 893 -30.63 20.99 17.44
CA ALA A 893 -30.69 22.46 17.43
C ALA A 893 -31.99 22.99 18.04
N ALA A 894 -33.13 22.33 17.81
CA ALA A 894 -34.40 22.68 18.45
C ALA A 894 -34.35 22.52 19.99
N ARG A 895 -33.70 21.45 20.50
CA ARG A 895 -33.45 21.26 21.94
C ARG A 895 -32.51 22.33 22.51
N VAL A 896 -31.41 22.66 21.82
CA VAL A 896 -30.46 23.70 22.24
C VAL A 896 -31.11 25.09 22.23
N ARG A 897 -31.87 25.46 21.18
CA ARG A 897 -32.66 26.69 21.13
C ARG A 897 -33.64 26.78 22.30
N THR A 898 -34.40 25.72 22.54
CA THR A 898 -35.35 25.63 23.67
C THR A 898 -34.67 25.92 25.01
N GLU A 899 -33.52 25.29 25.26
CA GLU A 899 -32.75 25.52 26.50
C GLU A 899 -32.27 26.98 26.62
N ILE A 900 -31.75 27.58 25.55
CA ILE A 900 -31.26 28.97 25.58
C ILE A 900 -32.40 29.91 25.97
N TYR A 901 -33.61 29.72 25.43
CA TYR A 901 -34.80 30.48 25.83
C TYR A 901 -35.23 30.20 27.28
N MET A 902 -35.22 28.95 27.75
CA MET A 902 -35.52 28.62 29.16
C MET A 902 -34.52 29.28 30.12
N ARG A 903 -33.22 29.26 29.79
CA ARG A 903 -32.16 29.97 30.54
C ARG A 903 -32.19 31.49 30.37
N ALA A 904 -32.87 32.00 29.35
CA ALA A 904 -33.17 33.43 29.19
C ALA A 904 -34.37 33.89 30.04
N GLY A 905 -35.25 32.97 30.44
CA GLY A 905 -36.57 33.30 30.98
C GLY A 905 -37.59 33.70 29.91
N ASP A 906 -37.26 33.46 28.64
CA ASP A 906 -38.14 33.70 27.49
C ASP A 906 -39.05 32.48 27.28
N TRP A 907 -39.98 32.31 28.21
CA TRP A 907 -40.88 31.16 28.23
C TRP A 907 -41.77 31.04 26.99
N PRO A 908 -42.29 32.12 26.36
CA PRO A 908 -43.04 32.02 25.11
C PRO A 908 -42.23 31.40 23.97
N ASN A 909 -41.00 31.87 23.72
CA ASN A 909 -40.16 31.31 22.66
C ASN A 909 -39.62 29.91 23.04
N ALA A 910 -39.36 29.65 24.32
CA ALA A 910 -39.06 28.30 24.80
C ALA A 910 -40.22 27.33 24.49
N ALA A 911 -41.45 27.68 24.85
CA ALA A 911 -42.62 26.83 24.62
C ALA A 911 -42.93 26.63 23.13
N ALA A 912 -42.68 27.64 22.29
CA ALA A 912 -42.80 27.54 20.84
C ALA A 912 -41.76 26.58 20.23
N ASN A 913 -40.49 26.69 20.63
CA ASN A 913 -39.42 25.81 20.14
C ASN A 913 -39.57 24.38 20.69
N ALA A 914 -39.90 24.21 21.97
CA ALA A 914 -40.05 22.91 22.61
C ALA A 914 -41.14 22.04 21.94
N ARG A 915 -42.21 22.67 21.44
CA ARG A 915 -43.27 22.00 20.67
C ARG A 915 -42.74 21.31 19.40
N ALA A 916 -41.68 21.84 18.78
CA ALA A 916 -41.07 21.25 17.58
C ALA A 916 -40.14 20.06 17.90
N SER A 917 -39.61 19.97 19.12
CA SER A 917 -38.72 18.87 19.57
C SER A 917 -39.43 17.80 20.40
N LEU A 918 -40.76 17.84 20.52
CA LEU A 918 -41.56 16.90 21.31
C LEU A 918 -41.45 15.45 20.76
N PRO A 919 -40.98 14.47 21.55
CA PRO A 919 -40.92 13.07 21.11
C PRO A 919 -42.28 12.48 20.75
N ALA A 920 -42.31 11.57 19.78
CA ALA A 920 -43.55 10.89 19.36
C ALA A 920 -44.18 10.08 20.51
N ALA A 921 -45.52 10.06 20.58
CA ALA A 921 -46.25 9.33 21.61
C ALA A 921 -46.09 7.81 21.45
N GLN A 922 -45.46 7.17 22.44
CA GLN A 922 -45.17 5.72 22.47
C GLN A 922 -45.57 5.11 23.83
N PRO A 923 -45.91 3.79 23.91
CA PRO A 923 -46.42 3.18 25.15
C PRO A 923 -45.43 3.18 26.32
N ASN A 924 -44.14 3.17 26.00
CA ASN A 924 -43.00 3.37 26.89
C ASN A 924 -42.11 4.43 26.23
N LEU A 925 -41.64 5.41 27.01
CA LEU A 925 -40.66 6.41 26.57
C LEU A 925 -39.27 6.00 27.10
N SER A 926 -38.19 6.38 26.40
CA SER A 926 -36.86 6.26 27.00
C SER A 926 -36.72 7.26 28.17
N PRO A 927 -35.73 7.09 29.07
CA PRO A 927 -35.43 8.08 30.09
C PRO A 927 -35.09 9.46 29.50
N GLU A 928 -34.54 9.51 28.28
CA GLU A 928 -34.27 10.77 27.59
C GLU A 928 -35.56 11.41 27.06
N ASP A 929 -36.38 10.65 26.31
CA ASP A 929 -37.64 11.17 25.74
C ASP A 929 -38.60 11.63 26.83
N ALA A 930 -38.64 10.94 27.97
CA ALA A 930 -39.43 11.37 29.12
C ALA A 930 -38.90 12.69 29.72
N GLY A 931 -37.58 12.89 29.73
CA GLY A 931 -36.97 14.17 30.11
C GLY A 931 -37.32 15.30 29.14
N GLU A 932 -37.32 15.04 27.84
CA GLU A 932 -37.74 16.02 26.81
C GLU A 932 -39.23 16.35 26.92
N VAL A 933 -40.11 15.35 27.10
CA VAL A 933 -41.56 15.58 27.35
C VAL A 933 -41.79 16.42 28.62
N LEU A 934 -40.99 16.24 29.68
CA LEU A 934 -41.03 17.12 30.85
C LEU A 934 -40.58 18.56 30.52
N ARG A 935 -39.50 18.74 29.76
CA ARG A 935 -39.03 20.08 29.32
C ARG A 935 -40.12 20.82 28.53
N VAL A 936 -40.81 20.14 27.61
CA VAL A 936 -41.95 20.70 26.86
C VAL A 936 -43.07 21.15 27.80
N ALA A 937 -43.46 20.30 28.76
CA ALA A 937 -44.48 20.63 29.74
C ALA A 937 -44.10 21.85 30.58
N VAL A 938 -42.85 21.93 31.04
CA VAL A 938 -42.32 23.02 31.87
C VAL A 938 -42.31 24.34 31.10
N ALA A 939 -41.83 24.33 29.85
CA ALA A 939 -41.84 25.52 29.00
C ALA A 939 -43.28 26.05 28.78
N GLN A 940 -44.23 25.16 28.46
CA GLN A 940 -45.65 25.51 28.28
C GLN A 940 -46.31 26.03 29.57
N ALA A 941 -46.03 25.43 30.72
CA ALA A 941 -46.55 25.88 32.01
C ALA A 941 -46.01 27.27 32.39
N MET A 942 -44.71 27.52 32.20
CA MET A 942 -44.11 28.83 32.46
C MET A 942 -44.58 29.91 31.47
N ALA A 943 -44.89 29.52 30.23
CA ALA A 943 -45.53 30.39 29.23
C ALA A 943 -47.04 30.61 29.46
N ARG A 944 -47.66 29.90 30.41
CA ARG A 944 -49.10 29.91 30.73
C ARG A 944 -49.99 29.44 29.57
N GLU A 945 -49.55 28.45 28.82
CA GLU A 945 -50.28 27.86 27.69
C GLU A 945 -51.18 26.69 28.12
N ASP A 946 -52.12 26.92 29.04
CA ASP A 946 -52.97 25.92 29.73
C ASP A 946 -53.79 24.98 28.81
N GLY A 947 -53.90 25.31 27.51
CA GLY A 947 -54.48 24.42 26.49
C GLY A 947 -53.57 23.26 26.09
N PHE A 948 -52.25 23.49 25.98
CA PHE A 948 -51.31 22.53 25.43
C PHE A 948 -50.92 21.43 26.43
N ASN A 949 -50.72 21.77 27.72
CA ASN A 949 -50.42 20.78 28.76
C ASN A 949 -51.54 19.71 28.90
N ARG A 950 -52.82 20.08 28.73
CA ARG A 950 -53.93 19.12 28.69
C ARG A 950 -53.88 18.20 27.46
N GLY A 951 -53.42 18.70 26.32
CA GLY A 951 -53.10 17.88 25.15
C GLY A 951 -51.96 16.89 25.42
N LEU A 952 -50.89 17.38 26.06
CA LEU A 952 -49.69 16.63 26.41
C LEU A 952 -49.97 15.48 27.40
N VAL A 953 -50.82 15.72 28.41
CA VAL A 953 -51.32 14.67 29.31
C VAL A 953 -52.11 13.60 28.54
N ARG A 954 -52.95 14.01 27.58
CA ARG A 954 -53.75 13.08 26.76
C ARG A 954 -52.89 12.19 25.85
N THR A 955 -51.76 12.68 25.34
CA THR A 955 -50.90 11.92 24.41
C THR A 955 -49.75 11.17 25.09
N HIS A 956 -49.10 11.75 26.11
CA HIS A 956 -47.91 11.17 26.76
C HIS A 956 -48.13 10.77 28.22
N GLY A 957 -49.21 11.22 28.88
CA GLY A 957 -49.40 11.03 30.33
C GLY A 957 -49.36 9.58 30.80
N ALA A 958 -49.85 8.64 29.98
CA ALA A 958 -49.83 7.20 30.28
C ALA A 958 -48.44 6.54 30.18
N ALA A 959 -47.49 7.17 29.47
CA ALA A 959 -46.09 6.76 29.43
C ALA A 959 -45.25 7.51 30.47
N MET A 960 -45.49 8.83 30.61
CA MET A 960 -44.85 9.68 31.62
C MET A 960 -45.13 9.20 33.04
N SER A 961 -46.32 8.68 33.33
CA SER A 961 -46.67 8.11 34.64
C SER A 961 -45.85 6.87 35.05
N LYS A 962 -45.15 6.23 34.10
CA LYS A 962 -44.21 5.12 34.33
C LYS A 962 -42.75 5.55 34.37
N SER A 963 -42.46 6.83 34.06
CA SER A 963 -41.10 7.36 33.97
C SER A 963 -40.58 7.84 35.33
N ALA A 964 -39.26 8.02 35.45
CA ALA A 964 -38.64 8.67 36.60
C ALA A 964 -39.13 10.13 36.82
N PHE A 965 -39.76 10.74 35.82
CA PHE A 965 -40.28 12.11 35.86
C PHE A 965 -41.79 12.19 36.19
N ALA A 966 -42.42 11.08 36.57
CA ALA A 966 -43.87 10.99 36.75
C ALA A 966 -44.47 12.02 37.72
N GLU A 967 -43.77 12.35 38.81
CA GLU A 967 -44.25 13.36 39.78
C GLU A 967 -44.06 14.79 39.28
N ALA A 968 -42.87 15.11 38.75
CA ALA A 968 -42.60 16.43 38.16
C ALA A 968 -43.56 16.74 37.00
N PHE A 969 -43.86 15.75 36.15
CA PHE A 969 -44.81 15.89 35.05
C PHE A 969 -46.23 16.16 35.55
N LYS A 970 -46.71 15.46 36.60
CA LYS A 970 -48.00 15.75 37.24
C LYS A 970 -48.07 17.19 37.77
N VAL A 971 -47.06 17.62 38.53
CA VAL A 971 -47.00 18.96 39.14
C VAL A 971 -47.03 20.09 38.10
N VAL A 972 -46.45 19.86 36.92
CA VAL A 972 -46.38 20.84 35.82
C VAL A 972 -47.66 20.86 34.95
N THR A 973 -48.42 19.76 34.94
CA THR A 973 -49.61 19.59 34.08
C THR A 973 -50.94 19.63 34.85
N ASP A 974 -50.91 19.95 36.15
CA ASP A 974 -52.11 20.12 36.96
C ASP A 974 -52.97 21.32 36.49
N SER A 975 -54.28 21.25 36.73
CA SER A 975 -55.27 22.23 36.29
C SER A 975 -55.50 23.38 37.29
N ALA A 976 -55.05 23.22 38.53
CA ALA A 976 -54.96 24.32 39.49
C ALA A 976 -53.59 24.99 39.34
N ILE A 977 -53.55 26.31 39.13
CA ILE A 977 -52.32 27.09 38.83
C ILE A 977 -51.21 26.69 39.82
N PRO A 978 -50.18 25.95 39.37
CA PRO A 978 -49.17 25.42 40.29
C PRO A 978 -48.36 26.57 40.89
N SER A 979 -48.03 26.43 42.18
CA SER A 979 -47.31 27.49 42.91
C SER A 979 -45.98 27.82 42.21
N ASN A 980 -45.55 29.08 42.29
CA ASN A 980 -44.30 29.51 41.67
C ASN A 980 -43.10 28.71 42.22
N ALA A 981 -43.14 28.28 43.49
CA ALA A 981 -42.13 27.40 44.09
C ALA A 981 -42.15 25.97 43.51
N SER A 982 -43.33 25.38 43.30
CA SER A 982 -43.44 24.04 42.68
C SER A 982 -43.02 24.08 41.20
N LEU A 983 -43.39 25.13 40.45
CA LEU A 983 -42.88 25.35 39.09
C LEU A 983 -41.35 25.50 39.07
N GLN A 984 -40.77 26.33 39.94
CA GLN A 984 -39.32 26.46 40.08
C GLN A 984 -38.64 25.12 40.43
N SER A 985 -39.25 24.28 41.26
CA SER A 985 -38.73 22.94 41.56
C SER A 985 -38.76 22.01 40.34
N ALA A 986 -39.83 22.07 39.52
CA ALA A 986 -39.95 21.26 38.32
C ALA A 986 -39.05 21.77 37.17
N VAL A 987 -38.86 23.08 37.05
CA VAL A 987 -37.80 23.69 36.22
C VAL A 987 -36.46 23.11 36.64
N LYS A 988 -36.11 23.16 37.94
CA LYS A 988 -34.85 22.64 38.47
C LYS A 988 -34.68 21.12 38.30
N ILE A 989 -35.76 20.35 38.14
CA ILE A 989 -35.70 18.92 37.79
C ILE A 989 -35.48 18.75 36.28
N ALA A 990 -36.16 19.53 35.44
CA ALA A 990 -36.02 19.50 33.98
C ALA A 990 -34.65 20.03 33.48
N THR A 991 -34.05 20.99 34.19
CA THR A 991 -32.72 21.56 33.90
C THR A 991 -31.61 21.02 34.83
N GLY A 992 -31.94 20.11 35.75
CA GLY A 992 -31.04 19.67 36.84
C GLY A 992 -29.94 18.70 36.43
N GLY A 993 -30.14 17.93 35.37
CA GLY A 993 -29.05 17.37 34.57
C GLY A 993 -28.79 18.31 33.40
N SER A 994 -27.51 18.53 33.03
CA SER A 994 -27.24 19.50 31.98
C SER A 994 -27.88 19.01 30.68
N PRO A 995 -28.62 19.86 29.95
CA PRO A 995 -29.12 19.56 28.61
C PRO A 995 -27.97 19.13 27.69
N TYR A 996 -26.81 19.77 27.91
CA TYR A 996 -25.59 19.44 27.22
C TYR A 996 -25.09 18.04 27.61
N ASP A 997 -25.27 17.53 28.83
CA ASP A 997 -24.95 16.11 29.15
C ASP A 997 -25.75 15.12 28.29
N GLY A 998 -26.95 15.50 27.83
CA GLY A 998 -27.75 14.73 26.87
C GLY A 998 -27.22 14.88 25.45
N LEU A 999 -27.06 16.12 24.99
CA LEU A 999 -26.46 16.44 23.67
C LEU A 999 -25.10 15.77 23.49
N MET A 1000 -24.20 15.92 24.46
CA MET A 1000 -22.83 15.42 24.41
C MET A 1000 -22.77 13.88 24.48
N ARG A 1001 -23.77 13.21 25.06
CA ARG A 1001 -23.95 11.75 24.91
C ARG A 1001 -24.39 11.39 23.50
N ARG A 1002 -25.42 12.04 22.95
CA ARG A 1002 -25.85 11.80 21.56
C ARG A 1002 -24.74 12.09 20.55
N LEU A 1003 -23.94 13.13 20.77
CA LEU A 1003 -22.76 13.44 19.94
C LEU A 1003 -21.67 12.36 20.08
N ARG A 1004 -21.40 11.83 21.27
CA ARG A 1004 -20.50 10.67 21.46
C ARG A 1004 -21.02 9.43 20.72
N ASP A 1005 -22.32 9.14 20.83
CA ASP A 1005 -22.95 8.01 20.13
C ASP A 1005 -23.02 8.21 18.59
N ARG A 1006 -23.04 9.46 18.11
CA ARG A 1006 -22.96 9.82 16.69
C ARG A 1006 -21.51 9.66 16.19
N LEU A 1007 -20.51 10.07 16.97
CA LEU A 1007 -19.08 9.89 16.67
C LEU A 1007 -18.70 8.41 16.53
N ASN A 1008 -19.21 7.54 17.41
CA ASN A 1008 -19.06 6.08 17.31
C ASN A 1008 -19.70 5.44 16.06
N ARG A 1009 -20.32 6.24 15.17
CA ARG A 1009 -20.92 5.83 13.89
C ARG A 1009 -20.41 6.64 12.69
N ILE A 1010 -19.51 7.60 12.90
CA ILE A 1010 -18.88 8.37 11.82
C ILE A 1010 -17.56 7.67 11.47
N GLU A 1011 -17.67 6.61 10.67
CA GLU A 1011 -16.54 6.10 9.90
C GLU A 1011 -16.06 7.17 8.91
N ALA A 1012 -14.83 7.02 8.40
CA ALA A 1012 -14.31 7.96 7.40
C ALA A 1012 -15.15 7.91 6.12
N PRO A 1013 -15.41 9.05 5.45
CA PRO A 1013 -16.08 9.04 4.15
C PRO A 1013 -15.28 8.17 3.18
N THR A 1014 -15.96 7.23 2.53
CA THR A 1014 -15.32 6.24 1.66
C THR A 1014 -14.72 6.91 0.41
N GLU A 1015 -13.90 6.17 -0.35
CA GLU A 1015 -13.52 6.61 -1.69
C GLU A 1015 -14.74 6.88 -2.60
N ALA A 1016 -15.89 6.24 -2.34
CA ALA A 1016 -17.13 6.55 -3.07
C ALA A 1016 -17.77 7.87 -2.63
N ASP A 1017 -17.73 8.23 -1.35
CA ASP A 1017 -18.27 9.49 -0.83
C ASP A 1017 -17.39 10.69 -1.22
N THR A 1018 -16.07 10.52 -1.11
CA THR A 1018 -15.11 11.53 -1.60
C THR A 1018 -15.12 11.64 -3.12
N ALA A 1019 -15.33 10.54 -3.86
CA ALA A 1019 -15.58 10.60 -5.30
C ALA A 1019 -16.95 11.22 -5.64
N GLN A 1020 -17.98 11.10 -4.81
CA GLN A 1020 -19.24 11.83 -5.01
C GLN A 1020 -19.07 13.33 -4.76
N ALA A 1021 -18.33 13.73 -3.73
CA ALA A 1021 -17.95 15.12 -3.50
C ALA A 1021 -17.11 15.69 -4.67
N ALA A 1022 -16.13 14.93 -5.17
CA ALA A 1022 -15.34 15.30 -6.34
C ALA A 1022 -16.18 15.37 -7.63
N ARG A 1023 -17.16 14.48 -7.81
CA ARG A 1023 -18.11 14.51 -8.94
C ARG A 1023 -19.15 15.64 -8.84
N ALA A 1024 -19.31 16.27 -7.68
CA ALA A 1024 -20.13 17.47 -7.52
C ALA A 1024 -19.37 18.76 -7.91
N ILE A 1025 -18.05 18.68 -8.12
CA ILE A 1025 -17.24 19.77 -8.68
C ILE A 1025 -17.07 19.51 -10.18
N GLY A 1026 -17.61 20.41 -11.00
CA GLY A 1026 -17.45 20.32 -12.46
C GLY A 1026 -15.99 20.52 -12.89
N PRO A 1027 -15.53 19.87 -13.98
CA PRO A 1027 -14.14 19.94 -14.40
C PRO A 1027 -13.78 21.32 -14.95
N THR A 1028 -12.64 21.86 -14.52
CA THR A 1028 -11.96 22.98 -15.17
C THR A 1028 -11.03 22.45 -16.27
N ASP A 1029 -11.22 22.92 -17.50
CA ASP A 1029 -10.48 22.43 -18.67
C ASP A 1029 -9.03 22.93 -18.75
N GLY A 1030 -8.14 22.10 -19.32
CA GLY A 1030 -6.71 22.37 -19.44
C GLY A 1030 -5.90 21.13 -19.87
N ASN A 1031 -6.31 20.42 -20.95
CA ASN A 1031 -5.88 20.68 -22.34
C ASN A 1031 -4.40 20.25 -22.59
N PRO A 1032 -4.07 19.44 -23.64
CA PRO A 1032 -4.70 19.43 -24.95
C PRO A 1032 -5.04 18.07 -25.60
N ASN A 1033 -5.60 18.14 -26.81
CA ASN A 1033 -5.76 17.08 -27.81
C ASN A 1033 -6.87 16.02 -27.62
N GLY A 1034 -8.12 16.46 -27.80
CA GLY A 1034 -8.88 15.90 -28.93
C GLY A 1034 -10.08 14.97 -28.67
N ARG A 1035 -11.27 15.60 -28.56
CA ARG A 1035 -12.62 15.07 -28.86
C ARG A 1035 -13.30 14.15 -27.84
N LEU A 1036 -14.36 14.72 -27.25
CA LEU A 1036 -15.45 14.07 -26.54
C LEU A 1036 -16.18 13.04 -27.43
N SER A 1037 -16.76 12.01 -26.80
CA SER A 1037 -17.54 10.96 -27.47
C SER A 1037 -18.92 11.43 -27.91
N ALA A 1038 -19.50 10.74 -28.91
CA ALA A 1038 -20.74 11.14 -29.60
C ALA A 1038 -22.02 11.16 -28.72
N ALA A 1039 -21.93 10.77 -27.45
CA ALA A 1039 -23.05 10.83 -26.50
C ALA A 1039 -23.45 12.26 -26.08
N LEU A 1040 -22.59 13.27 -26.32
CA LEU A 1040 -22.82 14.67 -25.91
C LEU A 1040 -23.47 15.57 -26.98
N LEU A 1041 -23.82 15.02 -28.16
CA LEU A 1041 -24.38 15.81 -29.29
C LEU A 1041 -25.91 15.86 -29.36
N SER A 1042 -26.64 15.21 -28.44
CA SER A 1042 -28.07 14.89 -28.57
C SER A 1042 -29.05 15.78 -27.77
N VAL A 1043 -28.57 16.82 -27.08
CA VAL A 1043 -29.37 17.56 -26.08
C VAL A 1043 -29.57 19.07 -26.40
N LEU A 1044 -29.26 19.51 -27.63
CA LEU A 1044 -29.44 20.92 -28.03
C LEU A 1044 -30.86 21.21 -28.60
N PRO A 1045 -31.56 22.27 -28.14
CA PRO A 1045 -32.86 22.68 -28.66
C PRO A 1045 -32.90 23.12 -30.13
N LYS A 1046 -34.12 23.16 -30.68
CA LYS A 1046 -34.47 23.11 -32.12
C LYS A 1046 -34.17 24.38 -32.97
N ALA A 1047 -33.17 25.18 -32.62
CA ALA A 1047 -32.83 26.44 -33.30
C ALA A 1047 -31.59 26.37 -34.24
N LEU A 1048 -30.86 25.25 -34.24
CA LEU A 1048 -29.65 25.02 -35.06
C LEU A 1048 -29.68 23.68 -35.79
N GLN A 1049 -30.87 23.25 -36.23
CA GLN A 1049 -31.08 22.02 -36.99
C GLN A 1049 -31.54 22.37 -38.43
N PRO A 1050 -30.89 21.84 -39.49
CA PRO A 1050 -31.40 21.99 -40.85
C PRO A 1050 -32.59 21.05 -41.11
N GLU A 1051 -33.57 21.57 -41.85
CA GLU A 1051 -34.82 20.92 -42.30
C GLU A 1051 -34.81 20.89 -43.86
N PRO A 1052 -35.53 19.98 -44.54
CA PRO A 1052 -34.90 18.70 -44.92
C PRO A 1052 -35.02 18.38 -46.43
N ALA A 1053 -34.63 17.15 -46.81
CA ALA A 1053 -35.04 16.53 -48.06
C ALA A 1053 -35.54 15.08 -47.82
N GLU A 1054 -36.78 14.83 -48.24
CA GLU A 1054 -37.50 13.55 -48.33
C GLU A 1054 -36.90 12.61 -49.42
N LYS A 1055 -37.19 11.30 -49.58
CA LYS A 1055 -38.08 10.24 -49.01
C LYS A 1055 -37.57 8.88 -49.59
N GLU A 1056 -37.96 7.65 -49.21
CA GLU A 1056 -38.55 7.02 -48.00
C GLU A 1056 -38.73 5.51 -48.27
N ALA A 1057 -38.38 4.62 -47.32
CA ALA A 1057 -38.82 3.22 -47.29
C ALA A 1057 -38.58 2.55 -45.91
N ALA A 1058 -39.63 2.04 -45.28
CA ALA A 1058 -39.60 1.05 -44.19
C ALA A 1058 -39.92 -0.36 -44.79
N PRO A 1059 -40.06 -1.51 -44.07
CA PRO A 1059 -40.62 -1.74 -42.71
C PRO A 1059 -39.62 -2.29 -41.65
N LEU A 1060 -39.78 -2.09 -40.33
CA LEU A 1060 -40.60 -2.84 -39.32
C LEU A 1060 -40.15 -4.32 -39.11
N LEU A 1061 -40.13 -4.98 -37.92
CA LEU A 1061 -40.46 -4.74 -36.48
C LEU A 1061 -39.98 -6.01 -35.68
N PRO A 1062 -40.27 -6.29 -34.38
CA PRO A 1062 -40.58 -5.46 -33.20
C PRO A 1062 -39.75 -5.79 -31.90
N ASP A 1063 -39.74 -4.88 -30.91
CA ASP A 1063 -40.21 -4.96 -29.48
C ASP A 1063 -40.15 -6.30 -28.66
N VAL A 1064 -40.17 -6.36 -27.30
CA VAL A 1064 -40.28 -5.38 -26.19
C VAL A 1064 -39.73 -5.94 -24.84
N ARG A 1065 -39.82 -5.17 -23.74
CA ARG A 1065 -39.59 -5.53 -22.31
C ARG A 1065 -40.79 -6.38 -21.74
N PRO A 1066 -41.18 -6.46 -20.42
CA PRO A 1066 -40.62 -5.97 -19.14
C PRO A 1066 -40.79 -6.89 -17.88
N SER A 1067 -40.55 -6.30 -16.69
CA SER A 1067 -41.28 -6.51 -15.41
C SER A 1067 -40.89 -7.62 -14.40
N LEU A 1068 -41.22 -7.34 -13.13
CA LEU A 1068 -41.09 -8.13 -11.89
C LEU A 1068 -42.52 -8.45 -11.33
N PRO A 1069 -42.68 -8.88 -10.05
CA PRO A 1069 -42.89 -10.24 -9.50
C PRO A 1069 -44.40 -10.45 -9.12
N PRO A 1070 -44.87 -11.21 -8.09
CA PRO A 1070 -44.27 -12.19 -7.15
C PRO A 1070 -45.15 -13.46 -6.86
N GLN A 1071 -44.86 -14.16 -5.75
CA GLN A 1071 -45.79 -14.98 -4.91
C GLN A 1071 -46.43 -16.28 -5.47
N ARG A 1072 -46.05 -17.45 -4.89
CA ARG A 1072 -46.93 -18.39 -4.12
C ARG A 1072 -46.29 -19.77 -3.84
N SER A 1073 -46.62 -20.35 -2.68
CA SER A 1073 -46.58 -21.80 -2.35
C SER A 1073 -48.01 -22.39 -2.43
N PRO A 1074 -48.36 -23.70 -2.23
CA PRO A 1074 -47.93 -24.56 -1.09
C PRO A 1074 -47.95 -26.12 -1.29
N THR A 1075 -47.79 -26.89 -0.19
CA THR A 1075 -48.28 -28.30 0.07
C THR A 1075 -47.71 -29.47 -0.77
N VAL A 1076 -47.67 -30.77 -0.39
CA VAL A 1076 -47.90 -31.60 0.84
C VAL A 1076 -47.33 -33.02 0.57
N ALA A 1077 -46.82 -33.85 1.49
CA ALA A 1077 -46.26 -33.67 2.84
C ALA A 1077 -45.03 -34.63 3.04
N SER A 1078 -44.87 -35.63 3.93
CA SER A 1078 -45.68 -36.33 4.94
C SER A 1078 -44.78 -36.96 6.05
N ALA A 1079 -45.37 -37.44 7.16
CA ALA A 1079 -44.74 -38.29 8.22
C ALA A 1079 -45.78 -39.37 8.64
N PRO A 1080 -45.97 -39.93 9.88
CA PRO A 1080 -45.39 -39.62 11.23
C PRO A 1080 -45.18 -40.84 12.20
N GLN A 1081 -44.98 -40.53 13.51
CA GLN A 1081 -45.18 -41.39 14.72
C GLN A 1081 -44.06 -42.40 15.12
N ARG A 1082 -43.81 -42.73 16.41
CA ARG A 1082 -44.32 -42.26 17.73
C ARG A 1082 -43.29 -42.58 18.87
N GLY A 1083 -43.34 -41.87 20.01
CA GLY A 1083 -42.76 -42.31 21.31
C GLY A 1083 -43.85 -42.93 22.21
N PRO A 1084 -43.80 -42.86 23.58
CA PRO A 1084 -42.72 -42.44 24.52
C PRO A 1084 -42.54 -43.41 25.73
N ALA A 1085 -41.69 -43.11 26.75
CA ALA A 1085 -41.88 -43.51 28.17
C ALA A 1085 -40.80 -43.01 29.18
N ARG A 1086 -41.17 -42.97 30.47
CA ARG A 1086 -40.36 -42.94 31.72
C ARG A 1086 -41.01 -43.98 32.67
N PRO A 1087 -40.34 -44.61 33.67
CA PRO A 1087 -40.01 -43.94 34.93
C PRO A 1087 -38.73 -44.48 35.64
N ALA A 1088 -38.71 -44.60 36.97
CA ALA A 1088 -37.53 -44.52 37.85
C ALA A 1088 -37.22 -45.75 38.74
N ASN A 1089 -36.16 -45.62 39.55
CA ASN A 1089 -35.80 -46.32 40.81
C ASN A 1089 -35.11 -47.69 40.78
N ALA A 1090 -33.87 -47.71 41.32
CA ALA A 1090 -33.33 -48.76 42.20
C ALA A 1090 -32.21 -48.18 43.09
N ALA A 1091 -31.94 -48.80 44.25
CA ALA A 1091 -30.85 -48.48 45.19
C ALA A 1091 -30.19 -49.82 45.66
N SER A 1092 -29.21 -49.96 46.57
CA SER A 1092 -28.70 -49.10 47.66
C SER A 1092 -27.41 -49.69 48.31
N LYS A 1093 -26.68 -48.88 49.11
CA LYS A 1093 -25.72 -49.28 50.21
C LYS A 1093 -24.39 -49.94 49.76
N THR A 1094 -23.24 -49.81 50.45
CA THR A 1094 -22.83 -49.28 51.80
C THR A 1094 -21.31 -48.87 51.74
N ALA A 1095 -20.54 -48.35 52.72
CA ALA A 1095 -20.66 -47.98 54.15
C ALA A 1095 -19.52 -46.99 54.59
N GLN A 1096 -19.58 -46.47 55.84
CA GLN A 1096 -18.47 -46.15 56.79
C GLN A 1096 -17.31 -45.20 56.35
N ASN A 1097 -17.19 -43.98 56.93
CA ASN A 1097 -16.47 -43.58 58.19
C ASN A 1097 -14.97 -43.29 57.96
N GLN A 1098 -14.26 -42.32 58.58
CA GLN A 1098 -14.41 -41.25 59.61
C GLN A 1098 -13.15 -40.33 59.43
N ALA A 1099 -12.88 -39.17 60.06
CA ALA A 1099 -13.57 -38.05 60.69
C ALA A 1099 -12.47 -37.01 61.11
N LYS A 1100 -12.85 -35.71 61.21
CA LYS A 1100 -12.17 -34.59 61.94
C LYS A 1100 -10.81 -34.00 61.48
N ALA A 1101 -10.69 -32.68 61.71
CA ALA A 1101 -9.52 -31.79 61.58
C ALA A 1101 -8.78 -31.61 62.95
N PRO A 1102 -7.72 -30.75 63.12
CA PRO A 1102 -7.91 -29.28 63.11
C PRO A 1102 -6.69 -28.34 62.78
N SER A 1103 -7.02 -27.04 62.66
CA SER A 1103 -6.30 -25.83 63.14
C SER A 1103 -4.94 -25.33 62.57
N ARG A 1104 -4.96 -24.04 62.17
CA ARG A 1104 -3.84 -23.06 62.18
C ARG A 1104 -3.22 -22.91 63.59
N PRO A 1105 -1.98 -22.36 63.70
CA PRO A 1105 -1.86 -20.95 64.10
C PRO A 1105 -0.82 -20.14 63.29
N SER A 1106 -0.70 -18.84 63.60
CA SER A 1106 0.16 -17.84 62.94
C SER A 1106 0.95 -17.01 63.95
N ALA A 1107 2.20 -16.62 63.67
CA ALA A 1107 2.82 -15.38 64.19
C ALA A 1107 4.22 -15.10 63.58
N ARG A 1108 4.49 -13.82 63.26
CA ARG A 1108 5.68 -12.95 63.61
C ARG A 1108 7.13 -13.51 63.51
N SER A 1109 8.20 -12.71 63.35
CA SER A 1109 8.42 -11.31 62.89
C SER A 1109 9.94 -10.99 62.90
N GLY A 1110 10.41 -10.07 62.07
CA GLY A 1110 11.78 -9.49 62.14
C GLY A 1110 12.64 -9.74 60.88
N VAL A 1111 13.60 -8.92 60.42
CA VAL A 1111 13.89 -7.46 60.39
C VAL A 1111 15.44 -7.28 60.24
N ASP A 1112 15.84 -6.45 59.28
CA ASP A 1112 17.12 -5.74 59.06
C ASP A 1112 18.50 -6.45 58.85
N ALA A 1113 18.91 -6.44 57.56
CA ALA A 1113 20.11 -5.76 57.04
C ALA A 1113 21.55 -6.34 57.32
N PRO A 1114 22.65 -5.71 56.83
CA PRO A 1114 23.07 -5.79 55.41
C PRO A 1114 24.57 -6.14 55.22
N ARG A 1115 25.05 -6.26 53.95
CA ARG A 1115 26.48 -6.10 53.58
C ARG A 1115 26.72 -5.88 52.07
N ASP A 1116 27.85 -5.25 51.77
CA ASP A 1116 28.15 -4.53 50.50
C ASP A 1116 28.80 -5.37 49.36
N PRO A 1117 28.78 -4.89 48.10
CA PRO A 1117 29.41 -5.53 46.95
C PRO A 1117 30.85 -5.04 46.64
N PRO A 1118 31.74 -5.92 46.14
CA PRO A 1118 33.03 -5.57 45.53
C PRO A 1118 32.95 -5.37 43.98
N PRO A 1119 33.98 -4.80 43.31
CA PRO A 1119 33.73 -3.75 42.31
C PRO A 1119 34.19 -4.04 40.87
N ALA A 1120 33.95 -3.08 39.97
CA ALA A 1120 34.34 -3.12 38.55
C ALA A 1120 35.63 -2.32 38.23
N PRO A 1121 36.46 -2.79 37.27
CA PRO A 1121 37.38 -1.96 36.48
C PRO A 1121 36.70 -1.54 35.16
N VAL A 1122 36.59 -0.26 34.79
CA VAL A 1122 37.64 0.71 34.41
C VAL A 1122 38.28 0.40 33.04
N VAL A 1123 38.12 1.34 32.11
CA VAL A 1123 38.61 1.32 30.72
C VAL A 1123 39.87 2.19 30.61
N GLY A 1124 40.82 1.83 29.72
CA GLY A 1124 41.74 2.84 29.17
C GLY A 1124 43.10 2.35 28.67
N ARG A 1125 43.19 1.94 27.41
CA ARG A 1125 43.90 2.71 26.37
C ARG A 1125 43.51 2.30 24.96
#